data_AF-A0AAV1NSG3-F1
#
_entry.id   AF-A0AAV1NSG3-F1
#
_cell.length_a   1.000
_cell.length_b   1.000
_cell.length_c   1.000
_cell.angle_alpha   90.00
_cell.angle_beta   90.00
_cell.angle_gamma   90.00
#
_symmetry.space_group_name_H-M   'P 1'
#
loop_
_entity.id
_entity.type
_entity.pdbx_description
1 polymer ?
#
loop_
_entity_poly.entity_id
_entity_poly.type
_entity_poly.pdbx_seq_one_letter_code
_entity_poly.pdbx_strand_id
1 'polypeptide(L)'
;MKAQKLPYNPVLGYKRFSSGKQCCNEEAENAWKPGMERQPSPEDTEVQKTQELFRRIRSILNKITPQTFRQLMKQITELAIDTEERLKGVIDLVFEKAIKEPSFSVVYANMCRCLMGLKVPLTDKRGTSVNFRKLLLNRCQKGFEEKYERNQNKLDSAALSTEHEQLPAELEEAMDEAQRRSIGNIKFIGELFNLKMLTEAILHDCVVKLLNNKDEESLECLCTLLTTIGKGLDHEKAKPRIDQYFNQMTKIIEERKTSSKIRSMLQDVIDLRLHNWVSTRAEQGPKTIKQIHEEAKIAEQGKQRKVHHQHLSKNSKRRPVKPRPMATNRPAFSEEEIERSCKSIVKEFLHINDYKEVVQCVNDLDLGSQLHIFVRVGVELTLEHSQITRNHMGQLLFQLVQHGILPKPQFHKGFADMLKQVDDMVIDIPHIWLYLAELLCPVLKEGGFSMRELFSELSKPLLPMGRAGIFISEVLHILCKQTSHRTVVGLWKESGLNWTDFLPEGEDVQAFISQQKLQFILSEDSNPDTAPSKRILSPEELSRQLERLLLKDMASNTQIFDWVEGNLDESQMSSASFQRALMTAVGEEAVKDTNCRVDMAIIQKRKPVLISYLKSDTERQLQALYALQALMVDLNNPPNLLRMFFDCLYDEDIILEDTFFKWERSKDPAEQRECQILYGATKLKVKLMHLKTKQGSFEKEKVKCDKMAGHITLQAQQTEKGIKEEFQKLYQFLRAEETARIDAVRKEATLKSEAMKIRIVNLTAEISSLSDKIKTMEGEIKAEDNPFMLNVKSSIERSQCNLPKPETPSGALIDEAKHLGNLMFTVWRKMKDIIQYTPVTFNPNTSGNGLTLSENLTRSTSRMKAQKLPDNPERKSDSTVIGYESFSSGKHSWDVEVDREYWAVGVTARNKHQNSEKVWGISLYGGQEFHDLHSKKIHFLSEISYTKKIRVQLDYDHGILHFFNLHNSMKTPLHTIRYTFKEPVFPYFMGCEKVLPAELSVKIRQPK
;
A
#
# COMPACT_ATOMS: atom_id res chain seq x y z
N MET A 1 36.85 -35.32 -11.29
CA MET A 1 37.83 -36.15 -10.55
C MET A 1 37.92 -35.63 -9.12
N LYS A 2 37.71 -36.54 -8.15
CA LYS A 2 37.90 -36.48 -6.68
C LYS A 2 37.32 -35.31 -5.86
N ALA A 3 36.41 -35.72 -4.98
CA ALA A 3 35.77 -34.99 -3.90
C ALA A 3 36.64 -34.92 -2.64
N GLN A 4 36.36 -33.95 -1.77
CA GLN A 4 36.50 -34.11 -0.32
C GLN A 4 35.38 -33.35 0.40
N LYS A 5 34.53 -34.11 1.09
CA LYS A 5 33.52 -33.67 2.05
C LYS A 5 34.17 -33.45 3.41
N LEU A 6 33.70 -32.46 4.17
CA LEU A 6 33.73 -32.47 5.64
C LEU A 6 32.32 -32.12 6.17
N PRO A 7 31.91 -32.64 7.34
CA PRO A 7 30.51 -32.75 7.73
C PRO A 7 30.06 -31.79 8.85
N TYR A 8 28.74 -31.62 8.88
CA TYR A 8 27.83 -31.20 9.96
C TYR A 8 28.25 -31.58 11.40
N ASN A 9 27.97 -30.70 12.39
CA ASN A 9 26.94 -30.94 13.43
C ASN A 9 26.77 -29.74 14.44
N PRO A 10 25.71 -29.69 15.29
CA PRO A 10 24.84 -28.52 15.45
C PRO A 10 24.57 -28.12 16.93
N VAL A 11 23.50 -27.34 17.14
CA VAL A 11 22.60 -27.28 18.32
C VAL A 11 22.73 -26.07 19.27
N LEU A 12 21.73 -25.19 19.12
CA LEU A 12 20.79 -24.63 20.11
C LEU A 12 21.20 -24.50 21.59
N GLY A 13 20.88 -23.33 22.18
CA GLY A 13 20.73 -23.21 23.63
C GLY A 13 20.42 -21.81 24.15
N TYR A 14 19.13 -21.46 24.24
CA TYR A 14 18.62 -20.30 24.98
C TYR A 14 18.98 -20.34 26.48
N LYS A 15 19.38 -19.20 27.07
CA LYS A 15 18.70 -18.49 28.20
C LYS A 15 19.64 -17.61 29.04
N ARG A 16 19.14 -16.39 29.30
CA ARG A 16 19.21 -15.54 30.52
C ARG A 16 20.52 -15.48 31.31
N PHE A 17 20.97 -14.24 31.57
CA PHE A 17 21.44 -13.88 32.91
C PHE A 17 20.95 -12.51 33.38
N SER A 18 20.36 -12.54 34.58
CA SER A 18 20.10 -11.43 35.47
C SER A 18 21.27 -11.25 36.44
N SER A 19 21.54 -9.98 36.78
CA SER A 19 22.02 -9.47 38.07
C SER A 19 23.30 -10.05 38.73
N GLY A 20 24.28 -9.16 38.95
CA GLY A 20 24.70 -8.83 40.33
C GLY A 20 26.09 -9.28 40.81
N LYS A 21 26.96 -8.27 41.01
CA LYS A 21 27.99 -8.11 42.07
C LYS A 21 29.23 -9.04 42.14
N GLN A 22 30.37 -8.49 41.69
CA GLN A 22 31.55 -8.04 42.47
C GLN A 22 32.07 -8.89 43.65
N CYS A 23 33.22 -9.56 43.49
CA CYS A 23 34.55 -9.23 44.10
C CYS A 23 35.47 -10.48 44.13
N CYS A 24 36.69 -10.28 43.62
CA CYS A 24 37.96 -10.67 44.25
C CYS A 24 38.49 -12.12 44.20
N ASN A 25 39.54 -12.25 43.36
CA ASN A 25 40.75 -13.10 43.37
C ASN A 25 40.78 -14.37 44.24
N GLU A 26 41.00 -15.51 43.58
CA GLU A 26 42.01 -16.51 43.95
C GLU A 26 42.65 -17.06 42.66
N GLU A 27 43.98 -17.13 42.67
CA GLU A 27 44.85 -17.46 41.54
C GLU A 27 44.82 -18.95 41.21
N ALA A 28 44.84 -19.30 39.91
CA ALA A 28 45.20 -20.64 39.47
C ALA A 28 46.18 -20.55 38.29
N GLU A 29 47.37 -21.04 38.58
CA GLU A 29 48.57 -21.20 37.76
C GLU A 29 48.28 -21.76 36.36
N ASN A 30 48.15 -20.89 35.35
CA ASN A 30 48.45 -21.14 33.92
C ASN A 30 48.27 -19.85 33.08
N ALA A 31 48.84 -18.73 33.52
CA ALA A 31 48.86 -17.49 32.75
C ALA A 31 49.98 -17.50 31.69
N TRP A 32 49.57 -17.42 30.43
CA TRP A 32 50.41 -17.25 29.25
C TRP A 32 51.29 -16.00 29.37
N LYS A 33 52.61 -16.14 29.21
CA LYS A 33 53.58 -15.02 29.27
C LYS A 33 53.65 -14.31 27.91
N PRO A 34 53.43 -12.99 27.81
CA PRO A 34 53.72 -12.24 26.59
C PRO A 34 55.23 -12.23 26.32
N GLY A 35 55.65 -12.70 25.14
CA GLY A 35 57.02 -12.56 24.67
C GLY A 35 57.38 -11.09 24.46
N MET A 36 58.56 -10.71 24.95
CA MET A 36 59.33 -9.48 24.72
C MET A 36 58.75 -8.51 23.68
N GLU A 37 58.34 -7.32 24.15
CA GLU A 37 58.14 -6.14 23.32
C GLU A 37 59.42 -5.87 22.51
N ARG A 38 59.33 -5.99 21.18
CA ARG A 38 60.29 -5.34 20.28
C ARG A 38 60.22 -3.84 20.55
N GLN A 39 61.37 -3.20 20.76
CA GLN A 39 61.41 -1.74 20.73
C GLN A 39 60.84 -1.24 19.39
N PRO A 40 59.91 -0.27 19.39
CA PRO A 40 59.33 0.23 18.15
C PRO A 40 60.46 0.78 17.28
N SER A 41 60.51 0.33 16.04
CA SER A 41 61.42 0.90 15.06
C SER A 41 61.12 2.40 14.87
N PRO A 42 62.05 3.20 14.33
CA PRO A 42 61.78 4.60 13.99
C PRO A 42 60.57 4.76 13.07
N GLU A 43 60.32 3.78 12.19
CA GLU A 43 59.12 3.71 11.34
C GLU A 43 57.84 3.48 12.15
N ASP A 44 57.86 2.56 13.14
CA ASP A 44 56.70 2.32 14.02
C ASP A 44 56.32 3.58 14.83
N THR A 45 57.31 4.38 15.22
CA THR A 45 57.10 5.62 15.98
C THR A 45 56.44 6.71 15.12
N GLU A 46 56.82 6.85 13.85
CA GLU A 46 56.20 7.81 12.92
C GLU A 46 54.78 7.39 12.50
N VAL A 47 54.52 6.08 12.37
CA VAL A 47 53.18 5.53 12.15
C VAL A 47 52.27 5.82 13.35
N GLN A 48 52.76 5.62 14.58
CA GLN A 48 52.00 5.92 15.81
C GLN A 48 51.66 7.42 15.92
N LYS A 49 52.61 8.32 15.65
CA LYS A 49 52.35 9.78 15.63
C LYS A 49 51.30 10.15 14.59
N THR A 50 51.33 9.52 13.43
CA THR A 50 50.36 9.76 12.34
C THR A 50 48.96 9.27 12.70
N GLN A 51 48.85 8.11 13.38
CA GLN A 51 47.56 7.61 13.89
C GLN A 51 46.97 8.50 14.99
N GLU A 52 47.80 8.99 15.92
CA GLU A 52 47.37 9.90 16.99
C GLU A 52 46.91 11.25 16.42
N LEU A 53 47.60 11.78 15.41
CA LEU A 53 47.16 12.96 14.66
C LEU A 53 45.75 12.77 14.09
N PHE A 54 45.50 11.66 13.37
CA PHE A 54 44.17 11.38 12.81
C PHE A 54 43.10 11.18 13.89
N ARG A 55 43.45 10.60 15.04
CA ARG A 55 42.54 10.48 16.19
C ARG A 55 42.13 11.85 16.72
N ARG A 56 43.08 12.78 16.89
CA ARG A 56 42.80 14.15 17.33
C ARG A 56 41.95 14.91 16.32
N ILE A 57 42.28 14.80 15.03
CA ILE A 57 41.52 15.45 13.95
C ILE A 57 40.07 14.93 13.91
N ARG A 58 39.84 13.61 14.02
CA ARG A 58 38.48 13.05 14.12
C ARG A 58 37.71 13.58 15.32
N SER A 59 38.38 13.68 16.48
CA SER A 59 37.78 14.25 17.70
C SER A 59 37.35 15.71 17.49
N ILE A 60 38.17 16.51 16.81
CA ILE A 60 37.85 17.89 16.47
C ILE A 60 36.68 17.96 15.47
N LEU A 61 36.72 17.15 14.40
CA LEU A 61 35.63 17.08 13.40
C LEU A 61 34.30 16.63 14.02
N ASN A 62 34.30 15.83 15.08
CA ASN A 62 33.07 15.45 15.80
C ASN A 62 32.52 16.55 16.71
N LYS A 63 33.32 17.57 17.04
CA LYS A 63 32.94 18.70 17.91
C LYS A 63 32.72 20.00 17.13
N ILE A 64 32.88 19.97 15.81
CA ILE A 64 32.85 21.16 14.97
C ILE A 64 31.41 21.62 14.76
N THR A 65 31.13 22.85 15.16
CA THR A 65 29.85 23.55 14.95
C THR A 65 30.16 24.97 14.50
N PRO A 66 29.20 25.71 13.90
CA PRO A 66 29.42 27.11 13.55
C PRO A 66 29.90 27.98 14.73
N GLN A 67 29.49 27.65 15.97
CA GLN A 67 29.88 28.36 17.19
C GLN A 67 31.29 27.99 17.66
N THR A 68 31.67 26.70 17.59
CA THR A 68 32.98 26.20 18.05
C THR A 68 34.09 26.30 16.99
N PHE A 69 33.74 26.68 15.76
CA PHE A 69 34.63 26.68 14.59
C PHE A 69 35.96 27.42 14.82
N ARG A 70 35.93 28.67 15.30
CA ARG A 70 37.16 29.47 15.46
C ARG A 70 38.15 28.84 16.43
N GLN A 71 37.66 28.31 17.55
CA GLN A 71 38.50 27.69 18.59
C GLN A 71 39.10 26.37 18.10
N LEU A 72 38.28 25.53 17.46
CA LEU A 72 38.71 24.23 16.95
C LEU A 72 39.65 24.35 15.74
N MET A 73 39.45 25.34 14.87
CA MET A 73 40.38 25.60 13.76
C MET A 73 41.77 26.04 14.22
N LYS A 74 41.85 26.78 15.32
CA LYS A 74 43.12 27.14 15.94
C LYS A 74 43.88 25.87 16.38
N GLN A 75 43.20 24.94 17.02
CA GLN A 75 43.78 23.64 17.41
C GLN A 75 44.28 22.84 16.21
N ILE A 76 43.54 22.82 15.09
CA ILE A 76 43.97 22.10 13.86
C ILE A 76 45.22 22.73 13.25
N THR A 77 45.32 24.05 13.27
CA THR A 77 46.48 24.77 12.71
C THR A 77 47.74 24.59 13.57
N GLU A 78 47.58 24.30 14.87
CA GLU A 78 48.66 24.01 15.80
C GLU A 78 49.14 22.54 15.73
N LEU A 79 48.42 21.65 15.03
CA LEU A 79 48.85 20.27 14.81
C LEU A 79 49.96 20.19 13.76
N ALA A 80 50.95 19.34 13.98
CA ALA A 80 52.06 19.10 13.05
C ALA A 80 51.62 18.32 11.81
N ILE A 81 51.07 19.02 10.81
CA ILE A 81 50.75 18.50 9.48
C ILE A 81 51.94 18.82 8.56
N ASP A 82 53.02 18.08 8.75
CA ASP A 82 54.34 18.31 8.17
C ASP A 82 54.72 17.34 7.04
N THR A 83 53.93 16.28 6.81
CA THR A 83 54.14 15.29 5.73
C THR A 83 52.98 15.24 4.74
N GLU A 84 53.27 14.84 3.48
CA GLU A 84 52.26 14.74 2.42
C GLU A 84 51.15 13.74 2.80
N GLU A 85 51.52 12.63 3.45
CA GLU A 85 50.60 11.60 3.93
C GLU A 85 49.65 12.13 5.00
N ARG A 86 50.18 12.89 5.98
CA ARG A 86 49.36 13.53 7.01
C ARG A 86 48.40 14.52 6.39
N LEU A 87 48.86 15.35 5.45
CA LEU A 87 48.03 16.34 4.75
C LEU A 87 46.92 15.68 3.92
N LYS A 88 47.24 14.62 3.17
CA LYS A 88 46.25 13.79 2.44
C LYS A 88 45.23 13.18 3.39
N GLY A 89 45.67 12.59 4.50
CA GLY A 89 44.78 12.00 5.49
C GLY A 89 43.86 13.02 6.17
N VAL A 90 44.33 14.25 6.44
CA VAL A 90 43.46 15.33 6.94
C VAL A 90 42.38 15.66 5.92
N ILE A 91 42.75 15.81 4.64
CA ILE A 91 41.81 16.10 3.55
C ILE A 91 40.77 14.99 3.44
N ASP A 92 41.19 13.72 3.50
CA ASP A 92 40.29 12.57 3.42
C ASP A 92 39.30 12.54 4.59
N LEU A 93 39.74 12.80 5.81
CA LEU A 93 38.86 12.85 6.98
C LEU A 93 37.82 13.98 6.89
N VAL A 94 38.22 15.16 6.43
CA VAL A 94 37.31 16.30 6.23
C VAL A 94 36.31 15.98 5.11
N PHE A 95 36.80 15.40 4.00
CA PHE A 95 35.96 15.05 2.86
C PHE A 95 34.93 13.99 3.23
N GLU A 96 35.34 12.89 3.90
CA GLU A 96 34.42 11.86 4.39
C GLU A 96 33.36 12.41 5.35
N LYS A 97 33.75 13.34 6.24
CA LYS A 97 32.84 13.95 7.19
C LYS A 97 31.84 14.87 6.50
N ALA A 98 32.30 15.69 5.54
CA ALA A 98 31.46 16.59 4.76
C ALA A 98 30.43 15.87 3.90
N ILE A 99 30.78 14.68 3.41
CA ILE A 99 29.86 13.79 2.70
C ILE A 99 28.80 13.22 3.63
N LYS A 100 29.20 12.72 4.81
CA LYS A 100 28.28 12.10 5.79
C LYS A 100 27.34 13.12 6.42
N GLU A 101 27.74 14.39 6.50
CA GLU A 101 26.98 15.46 7.15
C GLU A 101 26.73 16.66 6.22
N PRO A 102 25.85 16.53 5.21
CA PRO A 102 25.63 17.56 4.18
C PRO A 102 25.14 18.91 4.73
N SER A 103 24.47 18.91 5.88
CA SER A 103 23.98 20.14 6.53
C SER A 103 25.12 21.03 7.04
N PHE A 104 26.32 20.47 7.26
CA PHE A 104 27.50 21.18 7.73
C PHE A 104 28.55 21.39 6.62
N SER A 105 28.23 21.09 5.35
CA SER A 105 29.16 21.25 4.22
C SER A 105 29.79 22.64 4.15
N VAL A 106 29.03 23.71 4.48
CA VAL A 106 29.54 25.08 4.55
C VAL A 106 30.64 25.24 5.60
N VAL A 107 30.50 24.61 6.77
CA VAL A 107 31.49 24.66 7.86
C VAL A 107 32.77 23.94 7.44
N TYR A 108 32.63 22.75 6.83
CA TYR A 108 33.76 21.99 6.29
C TYR A 108 34.46 22.73 5.13
N ALA A 109 33.72 23.44 4.29
CA ALA A 109 34.27 24.19 3.17
C ALA A 109 35.06 25.41 3.67
N ASN A 110 34.55 26.08 4.70
CA ASN A 110 35.29 27.14 5.39
C ASN A 110 36.54 26.63 6.11
N MET A 111 36.51 25.40 6.66
CA MET A 111 37.71 24.75 7.21
C MET A 111 38.75 24.52 6.12
N CYS A 112 38.36 23.94 4.97
CA CYS A 112 39.25 23.80 3.82
C CYS A 112 39.84 25.16 3.38
N ARG A 113 39.03 26.23 3.42
CA ARG A 113 39.49 27.60 3.12
C ARG A 113 40.60 28.07 4.07
N CYS A 114 40.44 27.83 5.37
CA CYS A 114 41.47 28.17 6.36
C CYS A 114 42.75 27.35 6.18
N LEU A 115 42.63 26.09 5.75
CA LEU A 115 43.78 25.19 5.52
C LEU A 115 44.48 25.41 4.17
N MET A 116 43.94 26.25 3.29
CA MET A 116 44.48 26.51 1.95
C MET A 116 45.92 27.04 1.97
N GLY A 117 46.32 27.75 3.03
CA GLY A 117 47.65 28.32 3.20
C GLY A 117 48.75 27.32 3.59
N LEU A 118 48.39 26.08 3.99
CA LEU A 118 49.35 25.06 4.41
C LEU A 118 50.12 24.50 3.20
N LYS A 119 51.45 24.53 3.31
CA LYS A 119 52.39 24.00 2.32
C LYS A 119 53.27 22.96 2.99
N VAL A 120 53.37 21.79 2.38
CA VAL A 120 54.22 20.69 2.86
C VAL A 120 55.33 20.44 1.85
N PRO A 121 56.61 20.40 2.25
CA PRO A 121 57.72 20.12 1.35
C PRO A 121 57.69 18.66 0.84
N LEU A 122 57.94 18.45 -0.45
CA LEU A 122 58.13 17.11 -1.03
C LEU A 122 59.52 16.59 -0.62
N THR A 123 59.57 15.36 -0.09
CA THR A 123 60.81 14.69 0.31
C THR A 123 61.77 14.39 -0.84
N ASP A 124 61.30 14.48 -2.10
CA ASP A 124 62.01 13.86 -3.23
C ASP A 124 62.64 14.83 -4.25
N LYS A 125 62.34 16.14 -4.24
CA LYS A 125 62.97 17.12 -5.17
C LYS A 125 63.11 18.51 -4.55
N ARG A 126 64.34 19.08 -4.58
CA ARG A 126 64.67 20.42 -4.05
C ARG A 126 63.67 21.49 -4.51
N GLY A 127 62.98 22.11 -3.55
CA GLY A 127 62.19 23.33 -3.74
C GLY A 127 60.72 23.17 -4.12
N THR A 128 60.21 21.94 -4.28
CA THR A 128 58.79 21.74 -4.65
C THR A 128 57.97 21.48 -3.37
N SER A 129 56.95 22.30 -3.09
CA SER A 129 55.99 22.08 -2.01
C SER A 129 54.63 21.66 -2.57
N VAL A 130 53.97 20.72 -1.91
CA VAL A 130 52.57 20.39 -2.21
C VAL A 130 51.69 21.40 -1.48
N ASN A 131 50.78 22.02 -2.23
CA ASN A 131 49.78 22.93 -1.67
C ASN A 131 48.47 22.18 -1.40
N PHE A 132 47.80 22.54 -0.31
CA PHE A 132 46.52 21.98 0.11
C PHE A 132 45.47 22.04 -1.02
N ARG A 133 45.47 23.11 -1.81
CA ARG A 133 44.55 23.31 -2.94
C ARG A 133 44.66 22.21 -4.00
N LYS A 134 45.87 21.81 -4.41
CA LYS A 134 46.11 20.78 -5.42
C LYS A 134 45.67 19.39 -4.94
N LEU A 135 45.92 19.07 -3.67
CA LEU A 135 45.47 17.80 -3.09
C LEU A 135 43.95 17.76 -2.93
N LEU A 136 43.33 18.86 -2.53
CA LEU A 136 41.88 18.98 -2.46
C LEU A 136 41.23 18.83 -3.84
N LEU A 137 41.80 19.44 -4.88
CA LEU A 137 41.33 19.29 -6.27
C LEU A 137 41.40 17.83 -6.72
N ASN A 138 42.54 17.17 -6.51
CA ASN A 138 42.71 15.75 -6.84
C ASN A 138 41.71 14.87 -6.07
N ARG A 139 41.45 15.17 -4.79
CA ARG A 139 40.49 14.41 -3.99
C ARG A 139 39.04 14.66 -4.42
N CYS A 140 38.67 15.88 -4.80
CA CYS A 140 37.34 16.19 -5.35
C CYS A 140 37.08 15.42 -6.66
N GLN A 141 38.09 15.35 -7.54
CA GLN A 141 38.02 14.58 -8.78
C GLN A 141 37.86 13.07 -8.49
N LYS A 142 38.68 12.53 -7.58
CA LYS A 142 38.60 11.12 -7.15
C LYS A 142 37.27 10.79 -6.48
N GLY A 143 36.76 11.65 -5.60
CA GLY A 143 35.48 11.47 -4.92
C GLY A 143 34.28 11.45 -5.87
N PHE A 144 34.41 12.08 -7.03
CA PHE A 144 33.42 12.01 -8.11
C PHE A 144 33.54 10.71 -8.94
N GLU A 145 34.77 10.20 -9.15
CA GLU A 145 35.06 8.98 -9.91
C GLU A 145 34.78 7.69 -9.12
N GLU A 146 35.00 7.69 -7.80
CA GLU A 146 34.74 6.55 -6.89
C GLU A 146 33.25 6.13 -6.81
N LYS A 147 32.31 6.89 -7.41
CA LYS A 147 30.90 6.50 -7.56
C LYS A 147 30.70 5.36 -8.57
N TYR A 148 31.58 5.19 -9.56
CA TYR A 148 31.38 4.25 -10.68
C TYR A 148 32.00 2.87 -10.44
N GLU A 149 33.15 2.79 -9.76
CA GLU A 149 33.84 1.51 -9.55
C GLU A 149 33.24 0.67 -8.41
N ARG A 150 32.68 1.30 -7.37
CA ARG A 150 32.07 0.58 -6.24
C ARG A 150 30.69 -0.01 -6.56
N ASN A 151 29.92 0.63 -7.44
CA ASN A 151 28.62 0.10 -7.87
C ASN A 151 28.79 -1.12 -8.79
N GLN A 152 29.77 -1.09 -9.70
CA GLN A 152 30.06 -2.23 -10.58
C GLN A 152 30.58 -3.45 -9.79
N ASN A 153 31.53 -3.24 -8.88
CA ASN A 153 32.10 -4.33 -8.07
C ASN A 153 31.10 -4.94 -7.06
N LYS A 154 30.12 -4.16 -6.56
CA LYS A 154 29.05 -4.69 -5.69
C LYS A 154 27.95 -5.41 -6.48
N LEU A 155 27.65 -4.96 -7.69
CA LEU A 155 26.76 -5.68 -8.62
C LEU A 155 27.38 -7.02 -9.05
N ASP A 156 28.69 -7.06 -9.28
CA ASP A 156 29.42 -8.27 -9.67
C ASP A 156 29.63 -9.23 -8.48
N SER A 157 29.79 -8.73 -7.24
CA SER A 157 29.88 -9.58 -6.05
C SER A 157 28.51 -10.14 -5.61
N ALA A 158 27.43 -9.36 -5.76
CA ALA A 158 26.07 -9.80 -5.48
C ALA A 158 25.54 -10.81 -6.53
N ALA A 159 26.12 -10.84 -7.73
CA ALA A 159 25.84 -11.84 -8.76
C ALA A 159 26.43 -13.23 -8.45
N LEU A 160 27.29 -13.36 -7.43
CA LEU A 160 28.03 -14.60 -7.12
C LEU A 160 27.73 -15.21 -5.74
N SER A 161 26.92 -14.58 -4.88
CA SER A 161 26.59 -15.11 -3.55
C SER A 161 25.15 -15.65 -3.50
N THR A 162 25.02 -16.98 -3.56
CA THR A 162 23.80 -17.74 -3.29
C THR A 162 23.57 -17.88 -1.78
N GLU A 163 23.13 -16.83 -1.09
CA GLU A 163 22.48 -16.96 0.22
C GLU A 163 21.32 -15.97 0.30
N HIS A 164 20.11 -16.51 0.22
CA HIS A 164 18.84 -15.79 0.19
C HIS A 164 18.23 -15.87 1.59
N GLU A 165 18.26 -14.78 2.38
CA GLU A 165 17.19 -14.41 3.34
C GLU A 165 17.37 -13.10 4.17
N GLN A 166 18.40 -12.25 3.96
CA GLN A 166 18.57 -11.01 4.75
C GLN A 166 18.69 -9.69 3.94
N LEU A 167 18.43 -9.72 2.64
CA LEU A 167 18.88 -8.67 1.70
C LEU A 167 18.05 -7.36 1.54
N PRO A 168 16.75 -7.21 1.88
CA PRO A 168 16.05 -5.96 1.58
C PRO A 168 16.57 -4.76 2.39
N ALA A 169 16.80 -4.95 3.69
CA ALA A 169 17.21 -3.86 4.59
C ALA A 169 18.67 -3.43 4.35
N GLU A 170 19.59 -4.38 4.13
CA GLU A 170 21.01 -4.06 3.87
C GLU A 170 21.22 -3.43 2.49
N LEU A 171 20.46 -3.85 1.47
CA LEU A 171 20.52 -3.25 0.15
C LEU A 171 19.90 -1.85 0.14
N GLU A 172 18.75 -1.67 0.79
CA GLU A 172 18.10 -0.37 0.95
C GLU A 172 18.97 0.58 1.76
N GLU A 173 19.57 0.14 2.87
CA GLU A 173 20.53 0.93 3.66
C GLU A 173 21.78 1.30 2.85
N ALA A 174 22.31 0.38 2.02
CA ALA A 174 23.46 0.66 1.16
C ALA A 174 23.13 1.66 0.03
N MET A 175 21.92 1.59 -0.54
CA MET A 175 21.43 2.54 -1.55
C MET A 175 21.20 3.91 -0.94
N ASP A 176 20.51 3.98 0.21
CA ASP A 176 20.29 5.20 0.96
C ASP A 176 21.62 5.87 1.36
N GLU A 177 22.60 5.07 1.79
CA GLU A 177 23.92 5.56 2.12
C GLU A 177 24.66 6.10 0.88
N ALA A 178 24.57 5.41 -0.27
CA ALA A 178 25.17 5.85 -1.52
C ALA A 178 24.53 7.16 -2.04
N GLN A 179 23.19 7.26 -1.99
CA GLN A 179 22.46 8.46 -2.39
C GLN A 179 22.79 9.64 -1.47
N ARG A 180 22.75 9.44 -0.15
CA ARG A 180 23.08 10.46 0.85
C ARG A 180 24.53 10.95 0.71
N ARG A 181 25.47 10.03 0.43
CA ARG A 181 26.87 10.37 0.10
C ARG A 181 26.97 11.18 -1.21
N SER A 182 26.23 10.82 -2.25
CA SER A 182 26.30 11.53 -3.54
C SER A 182 25.78 12.97 -3.44
N ILE A 183 24.69 13.19 -2.69
CA ILE A 183 24.16 14.52 -2.40
C ILE A 183 25.15 15.32 -1.53
N GLY A 184 25.75 14.70 -0.52
CA GLY A 184 26.78 15.31 0.32
C GLY A 184 28.01 15.76 -0.46
N ASN A 185 28.51 14.90 -1.36
CA ASN A 185 29.60 15.20 -2.29
C ASN A 185 29.29 16.46 -3.12
N ILE A 186 28.10 16.52 -3.72
CA ILE A 186 27.71 17.61 -4.63
C ILE A 186 27.53 18.92 -3.89
N LYS A 187 26.87 18.90 -2.73
CA LYS A 187 26.72 20.08 -1.87
C LYS A 187 28.09 20.60 -1.43
N PHE A 188 28.97 19.70 -0.98
CA PHE A 188 30.30 20.09 -0.52
C PHE A 188 31.17 20.67 -1.63
N ILE A 189 31.18 20.06 -2.82
CA ILE A 189 31.87 20.59 -4.00
C ILE A 189 31.29 21.96 -4.41
N GLY A 190 29.97 22.12 -4.37
CA GLY A 190 29.30 23.40 -4.63
C GLY A 190 29.75 24.50 -3.66
N GLU A 191 29.83 24.21 -2.37
CA GLU A 191 30.31 25.17 -1.37
C GLU A 191 31.80 25.51 -1.55
N LEU A 192 32.64 24.52 -1.91
CA LEU A 192 34.04 24.77 -2.23
C LEU A 192 34.20 25.68 -3.47
N PHE A 193 33.32 25.54 -4.47
CA PHE A 193 33.29 26.45 -5.62
C PHE A 193 32.85 27.86 -5.23
N ASN A 194 31.80 28.01 -4.43
CA ASN A 194 31.34 29.31 -3.93
C ASN A 194 32.45 30.05 -3.16
N LEU A 195 33.34 29.32 -2.49
CA LEU A 195 34.54 29.85 -1.82
C LEU A 195 35.75 30.03 -2.74
N LYS A 196 35.58 29.92 -4.07
CA LYS A 196 36.62 30.03 -5.12
C LYS A 196 37.78 29.04 -4.96
N MET A 197 37.52 27.90 -4.32
CA MET A 197 38.55 26.88 -4.05
C MET A 197 38.71 25.91 -5.21
N LEU A 198 37.65 25.72 -6.01
CA LEU A 198 37.64 24.88 -7.22
C LEU A 198 37.72 25.72 -8.49
N THR A 199 38.16 25.11 -9.58
CA THR A 199 38.20 25.73 -10.92
C THR A 199 36.92 25.39 -11.68
N GLU A 200 36.49 26.30 -12.57
CA GLU A 200 35.31 26.10 -13.44
C GLU A 200 35.42 24.82 -14.29
N ALA A 201 36.64 24.43 -14.69
CA ALA A 201 36.90 23.23 -15.48
C ALA A 201 36.34 21.94 -14.84
N ILE A 202 36.54 21.76 -13.53
CA ILE A 202 36.10 20.56 -12.81
C ILE A 202 34.57 20.49 -12.76
N LEU A 203 33.91 21.64 -12.57
CA LEU A 203 32.45 21.69 -12.54
C LEU A 203 31.83 21.42 -13.91
N HIS A 204 32.44 21.93 -14.97
CA HIS A 204 32.02 21.61 -16.33
C HIS A 204 32.15 20.11 -16.63
N ASP A 205 33.23 19.47 -16.17
CA ASP A 205 33.41 18.03 -16.32
C ASP A 205 32.38 17.23 -15.49
N CYS A 206 32.05 17.69 -14.28
CA CYS A 206 30.97 17.11 -13.48
C CYS A 206 29.62 17.21 -14.20
N VAL A 207 29.26 18.37 -14.74
CA VAL A 207 28.00 18.58 -15.46
C VAL A 207 27.92 17.69 -16.71
N VAL A 208 29.00 17.59 -17.49
CA VAL A 208 29.05 16.70 -18.67
C VAL A 208 28.90 15.23 -18.28
N LYS A 209 29.62 14.77 -17.24
CA LYS A 209 29.52 13.39 -16.76
C LYS A 209 28.09 13.07 -16.27
N LEU A 210 27.46 13.96 -15.50
CA LEU A 210 26.08 13.78 -15.02
C LEU A 210 25.04 13.76 -16.16
N LEU A 211 25.21 14.60 -17.19
CA LEU A 211 24.33 14.62 -18.35
C LEU A 211 24.47 13.38 -19.25
N ASN A 212 25.69 12.84 -19.38
CA ASN A 212 25.96 11.69 -20.25
C ASN A 212 25.40 10.37 -19.72
N ASN A 213 25.32 10.18 -18.40
CA ASN A 213 24.88 8.92 -17.81
C ASN A 213 23.37 8.71 -17.87
N LYS A 214 22.58 9.79 -17.99
CA LYS A 214 21.12 9.80 -18.19
C LYS A 214 20.30 8.99 -17.17
N ASP A 215 20.87 8.54 -16.06
CA ASP A 215 20.16 7.88 -14.96
C ASP A 215 19.49 8.92 -14.03
N GLU A 216 18.43 8.50 -13.31
CA GLU A 216 17.62 9.43 -12.52
C GLU A 216 18.40 10.08 -11.37
N GLU A 217 19.31 9.34 -10.73
CA GLU A 217 20.15 9.87 -9.65
C GLU A 217 21.11 10.95 -10.17
N SER A 218 21.78 10.70 -11.29
CA SER A 218 22.70 11.65 -11.92
C SER A 218 21.98 12.92 -12.37
N LEU A 219 20.73 12.80 -12.85
CA LEU A 219 19.93 13.96 -13.23
C LEU A 219 19.40 14.75 -12.01
N GLU A 220 19.04 14.09 -10.91
CA GLU A 220 18.68 14.74 -9.65
C GLU A 220 19.89 15.47 -9.04
N CYS A 221 21.05 14.83 -9.09
CA CYS A 221 22.35 15.39 -8.74
C CYS A 221 22.68 16.63 -9.57
N LEU A 222 22.49 16.56 -10.90
CA LEU A 222 22.70 17.67 -11.82
C LEU A 222 21.79 18.86 -11.47
N CYS A 223 20.50 18.63 -11.23
CA CYS A 223 19.55 19.68 -10.90
C CYS A 223 19.94 20.37 -9.58
N THR A 224 20.34 19.59 -8.57
CA THR A 224 20.77 20.10 -7.27
C THR A 224 22.05 20.93 -7.39
N LEU A 225 23.02 20.45 -8.19
CA LEU A 225 24.26 21.16 -8.47
C LEU A 225 23.97 22.50 -9.16
N LEU A 226 23.25 22.50 -10.28
CA LEU A 226 22.94 23.70 -11.04
C LEU A 226 22.11 24.72 -10.25
N THR A 227 21.20 24.27 -9.38
CA THR A 227 20.46 25.18 -8.48
C THR A 227 21.39 25.92 -7.52
N THR A 228 22.49 25.28 -7.10
CA THR A 228 23.43 25.83 -6.11
C THR A 228 24.49 26.72 -6.77
N ILE A 229 25.09 26.26 -7.87
CA ILE A 229 26.25 26.92 -8.50
C ILE A 229 25.95 27.60 -9.84
N GLY A 230 24.74 27.41 -10.39
CA GLY A 230 24.41 27.83 -11.75
C GLY A 230 24.59 29.32 -12.00
N LYS A 231 24.23 30.18 -11.03
CA LYS A 231 24.47 31.62 -11.10
C LYS A 231 25.95 31.99 -11.23
N GLY A 232 26.82 31.25 -10.54
CA GLY A 232 28.28 31.49 -10.58
C GLY A 232 28.94 30.93 -11.84
N LEU A 233 28.32 29.92 -12.46
CA LEU A 233 28.80 29.29 -13.69
C LEU A 233 28.33 30.03 -14.95
N ASP A 234 27.15 30.65 -14.93
CA ASP A 234 26.50 31.30 -16.09
C ASP A 234 26.98 32.73 -16.35
N HIS A 235 28.24 32.86 -16.79
CA HIS A 235 28.84 34.11 -17.23
C HIS A 235 29.15 34.09 -18.74
N GLU A 236 29.33 35.28 -19.34
CA GLU A 236 29.53 35.51 -20.78
C GLU A 236 30.48 34.51 -21.47
N LYS A 237 31.61 34.17 -20.83
CA LYS A 237 32.62 33.25 -21.37
C LYS A 237 32.19 31.77 -21.36
N ALA A 238 31.39 31.35 -20.38
CA ALA A 238 30.91 29.96 -20.23
C ALA A 238 29.54 29.73 -20.89
N LYS A 239 28.84 30.81 -21.28
CA LYS A 239 27.49 30.79 -21.84
C LYS A 239 27.27 29.80 -22.99
N PRO A 240 28.15 29.69 -24.02
CA PRO A 240 27.95 28.72 -25.10
C PRO A 240 27.96 27.26 -24.60
N ARG A 241 28.77 26.96 -23.59
CA ARG A 241 28.89 25.62 -23.00
C ARG A 241 27.69 25.30 -22.11
N ILE A 242 27.17 26.29 -21.39
CA ILE A 242 25.95 26.13 -20.59
C ILE A 242 24.71 26.00 -21.48
N ASP A 243 24.63 26.75 -22.58
CA ASP A 243 23.54 26.60 -23.55
C ASP A 243 23.47 25.16 -24.10
N GLN A 244 24.62 24.52 -24.34
CA GLN A 244 24.65 23.10 -24.71
C GLN A 244 24.07 22.19 -23.61
N TYR A 245 24.36 22.45 -22.34
CA TYR A 245 23.81 21.68 -21.22
C TYR A 245 22.28 21.79 -21.16
N PHE A 246 21.75 23.01 -21.24
CA PHE A 246 20.32 23.26 -21.16
C PHE A 246 19.56 22.73 -22.40
N ASN A 247 20.20 22.76 -23.59
CA ASN A 247 19.66 22.09 -24.77
C ASN A 247 19.60 20.56 -24.61
N GLN A 248 20.62 19.95 -24.00
CA GLN A 248 20.59 18.52 -23.68
C GLN A 248 19.52 18.19 -22.63
N MET A 249 19.36 19.02 -21.60
CA MET A 249 18.29 18.88 -20.60
C MET A 249 16.90 18.96 -21.26
N THR A 250 16.70 19.92 -22.16
CA THR A 250 15.45 20.08 -22.92
C THR A 250 15.18 18.84 -23.78
N LYS A 251 16.20 18.33 -24.47
CA LYS A 251 16.10 17.08 -25.24
C LYS A 251 15.73 15.87 -24.36
N ILE A 252 16.29 15.77 -23.16
CA ILE A 252 15.94 14.71 -22.18
C ILE A 252 14.47 14.83 -21.76
N ILE A 253 13.95 16.05 -21.55
CA ILE A 253 12.53 16.29 -21.24
C ILE A 253 11.61 15.88 -22.42
N GLU A 254 11.99 16.25 -23.64
CA GLU A 254 11.24 15.95 -24.87
C GLU A 254 11.21 14.46 -25.22
N GLU A 255 12.32 13.73 -25.00
CA GLU A 255 12.39 12.29 -25.23
C GLU A 255 11.47 11.47 -24.30
N ARG A 256 10.97 12.07 -23.19
CA ARG A 256 10.07 11.45 -22.20
C ARG A 256 10.50 10.08 -21.67
N LYS A 257 11.81 9.78 -21.67
CA LYS A 257 12.38 8.52 -21.16
C LYS A 257 12.59 8.49 -19.64
N THR A 258 12.61 9.65 -18.99
CA THR A 258 12.85 9.81 -17.54
C THR A 258 11.57 10.12 -16.77
N SER A 259 11.54 9.83 -15.45
CA SER A 259 10.36 10.06 -14.61
C SER A 259 9.82 11.50 -14.64
N SER A 260 8.53 11.66 -14.34
CA SER A 260 7.87 12.97 -14.27
C SER A 260 8.50 13.89 -13.21
N LYS A 261 8.98 13.32 -12.08
CA LYS A 261 9.72 14.05 -11.04
C LYS A 261 10.98 14.69 -11.62
N ILE A 262 11.84 13.89 -12.26
CA ILE A 262 13.09 14.38 -12.86
C ILE A 262 12.82 15.37 -13.99
N ARG A 263 11.83 15.13 -14.84
CA ARG A 263 11.45 16.10 -15.89
C ARG A 263 10.99 17.43 -15.31
N SER A 264 10.26 17.42 -14.19
CA SER A 264 9.85 18.64 -13.49
C SER A 264 11.04 19.35 -12.84
N MET A 265 11.99 18.63 -12.24
CA MET A 265 13.21 19.21 -11.68
C MET A 265 14.11 19.84 -12.75
N LEU A 266 14.27 19.18 -13.89
CA LEU A 266 15.00 19.72 -15.04
C LEU A 266 14.32 21.00 -15.55
N GLN A 267 12.98 21.00 -15.65
CA GLN A 267 12.21 22.17 -16.04
C GLN A 267 12.36 23.32 -15.02
N ASP A 268 12.30 23.04 -13.72
CA ASP A 268 12.48 24.05 -12.66
C ASP A 268 13.85 24.75 -12.78
N VAL A 269 14.92 24.00 -13.11
CA VAL A 269 16.26 24.56 -13.31
C VAL A 269 16.36 25.37 -14.62
N ILE A 270 15.70 24.93 -15.68
CA ILE A 270 15.56 25.69 -16.94
C ILE A 270 14.85 27.02 -16.67
N ASP A 271 13.74 26.99 -15.94
CA ASP A 271 12.96 28.18 -15.59
C ASP A 271 13.76 29.12 -14.67
N LEU A 272 14.52 28.57 -13.72
CA LEU A 272 15.41 29.32 -12.84
C LEU A 272 16.47 30.08 -13.66
N ARG A 273 17.04 29.47 -14.70
CA ARG A 273 17.98 30.12 -15.63
C ARG A 273 17.29 31.21 -16.46
N LEU A 274 16.09 30.94 -16.99
CA LEU A 274 15.29 31.92 -17.74
C LEU A 274 14.95 33.17 -16.91
N HIS A 275 14.89 33.03 -15.58
CA HIS A 275 14.67 34.12 -14.63
C HIS A 275 15.97 34.66 -14.00
N ASN A 276 17.09 34.60 -14.74
CA ASN A 276 18.39 35.13 -14.32
C ASN A 276 18.87 34.58 -12.96
N TRP A 277 18.58 33.30 -12.69
CA TRP A 277 18.94 32.61 -11.45
C TRP A 277 18.38 33.24 -10.18
N VAL A 278 17.22 33.91 -10.29
CA VAL A 278 16.47 34.48 -9.17
C VAL A 278 15.29 33.57 -8.86
N SER A 279 15.23 33.03 -7.64
CA SER A 279 14.12 32.17 -7.22
C SER A 279 12.86 33.00 -7.01
N THR A 280 11.83 32.78 -7.83
CA THR A 280 10.50 33.39 -7.71
C THR A 280 9.74 32.99 -6.43
N ARG A 281 10.25 32.01 -5.66
CA ARG A 281 9.61 31.50 -4.43
C ARG A 281 9.99 32.27 -3.16
N ALA A 282 11.04 33.09 -3.16
CA ALA A 282 11.52 33.75 -1.94
C ALA A 282 10.65 34.96 -1.49
N GLU A 283 9.77 35.50 -2.34
CA GLU A 283 8.98 36.70 -2.03
C GLU A 283 7.45 36.50 -2.02
N GLN A 284 6.93 35.32 -2.38
CA GLN A 284 5.47 35.08 -2.31
C GLN A 284 5.07 34.56 -0.94
N GLY A 285 4.74 35.47 -0.04
CA GLY A 285 3.80 35.18 1.05
C GLY A 285 2.44 34.71 0.51
N PRO A 286 1.58 34.11 1.35
CA PRO A 286 0.31 33.53 0.91
C PRO A 286 -0.56 34.56 0.18
N LYS A 287 -0.90 34.27 -1.08
CA LYS A 287 -1.85 35.07 -1.87
C LYS A 287 -3.20 35.08 -1.15
N THR A 288 -3.81 36.26 -1.03
CA THR A 288 -5.15 36.38 -0.44
C THR A 288 -6.20 35.78 -1.37
N ILE A 289 -7.27 35.21 -0.80
CA ILE A 289 -8.42 34.62 -1.54
C ILE A 289 -8.96 35.57 -2.62
N LYS A 290 -8.86 36.89 -2.40
CA LYS A 290 -9.26 37.92 -3.36
C LYS A 290 -8.37 37.96 -4.62
N GLN A 291 -7.05 37.82 -4.48
CA GLN A 291 -6.13 37.79 -5.63
C GLN A 291 -6.29 36.52 -6.47
N ILE A 292 -6.63 35.39 -5.84
CA ILE A 292 -6.91 34.12 -6.53
C ILE A 292 -8.22 34.21 -7.32
N HIS A 293 -9.25 34.86 -6.77
CA HIS A 293 -10.52 35.07 -7.48
C HIS A 293 -10.39 36.06 -8.64
N GLU A 294 -9.57 37.11 -8.51
CA GLU A 294 -9.33 38.09 -9.59
C GLU A 294 -8.56 37.46 -10.76
N GLU A 295 -7.51 36.68 -10.49
CA GLU A 295 -6.75 35.93 -11.51
C GLU A 295 -7.62 34.86 -12.20
N ALA A 296 -8.49 34.17 -11.44
CA ALA A 296 -9.45 33.22 -12.00
C ALA A 296 -10.50 33.89 -12.90
N LYS A 297 -10.97 35.09 -12.53
CA LYS A 297 -11.93 35.89 -13.32
C LYS A 297 -11.35 36.37 -14.65
N ILE A 298 -10.08 36.80 -14.63
CA ILE A 298 -9.35 37.23 -15.85
C ILE A 298 -9.10 36.03 -16.78
N ALA A 299 -8.76 34.86 -16.22
CA ALA A 299 -8.58 33.63 -16.99
C ALA A 299 -9.89 33.09 -17.58
N GLU A 300 -11.03 33.23 -16.89
CA GLU A 300 -12.37 32.90 -17.41
C GLU A 300 -12.82 33.82 -18.54
N GLN A 301 -12.59 35.14 -18.40
CA GLN A 301 -12.91 36.10 -19.46
C GLN A 301 -12.04 35.88 -20.72
N GLY A 302 -10.79 35.45 -20.56
CA GLY A 302 -9.93 35.04 -21.67
C GLY A 302 -10.41 33.78 -22.39
N LYS A 303 -11.03 32.84 -21.68
CA LYS A 303 -11.64 31.63 -22.26
C LYS A 303 -12.97 31.94 -22.97
N GLN A 304 -13.80 32.83 -22.42
CA GLN A 304 -15.07 33.22 -23.05
C GLN A 304 -14.87 33.99 -24.37
N ARG A 305 -13.81 34.80 -24.51
CA ARG A 305 -13.47 35.49 -25.77
C ARG A 305 -13.04 34.53 -26.89
N LYS A 306 -12.46 33.37 -26.57
CA LYS A 306 -12.09 32.35 -27.58
C LYS A 306 -13.29 31.51 -28.05
N VAL A 307 -14.29 31.32 -27.19
CA VAL A 307 -15.52 30.57 -27.54
C VAL A 307 -16.48 31.42 -28.39
N HIS A 308 -16.46 32.74 -28.23
CA HIS A 308 -17.32 33.66 -29.01
C HIS A 308 -16.91 33.83 -30.48
N HIS A 309 -15.70 33.40 -30.87
CA HIS A 309 -15.23 33.47 -32.27
C HIS A 309 -15.43 32.17 -33.08
N GLN A 310 -16.00 31.12 -32.47
CA GLN A 310 -16.18 29.82 -33.13
C GLN A 310 -17.65 29.41 -33.33
N HIS A 311 -18.62 30.26 -32.96
CA HIS A 311 -20.05 30.03 -33.18
C HIS A 311 -20.69 31.14 -34.02
N LEU A 312 -20.26 31.25 -35.28
CA LEU A 312 -21.03 31.90 -36.36
C LEU A 312 -21.02 30.99 -37.60
N SER A 313 -21.75 29.88 -37.53
CA SER A 313 -22.23 29.17 -38.72
C SER A 313 -23.37 28.22 -38.36
N LYS A 314 -24.51 28.43 -39.03
CA LYS A 314 -25.68 27.55 -39.18
C LYS A 314 -26.74 27.50 -38.06
N ASN A 315 -27.69 28.43 -38.21
CA ASN A 315 -29.10 28.27 -37.87
C ASN A 315 -29.75 27.10 -38.64
N SER A 316 -30.56 26.26 -37.98
CA SER A 316 -31.93 25.90 -38.44
C SER A 316 -32.73 25.06 -37.43
N LYS A 317 -33.91 25.59 -37.06
CA LYS A 317 -35.20 24.92 -36.74
C LYS A 317 -35.31 24.05 -35.46
N ARG A 318 -35.92 24.65 -34.43
CA ARG A 318 -36.69 23.97 -33.36
C ARG A 318 -38.15 23.75 -33.78
N ARG A 319 -38.77 22.66 -33.33
CA ARG A 319 -40.22 22.50 -33.14
C ARG A 319 -40.50 21.95 -31.72
N PRO A 320 -41.67 22.27 -31.11
CA PRO A 320 -41.87 22.13 -29.67
C PRO A 320 -42.49 20.79 -29.24
N VAL A 321 -42.25 20.47 -27.97
CA VAL A 321 -42.70 19.29 -27.21
C VAL A 321 -44.21 19.37 -26.86
N LYS A 322 -44.88 18.21 -26.74
CA LYS A 322 -46.09 18.01 -25.91
C LYS A 322 -45.87 16.88 -24.88
N PRO A 323 -46.42 16.97 -23.65
CA PRO A 323 -46.10 16.06 -22.54
C PRO A 323 -47.23 15.08 -22.16
N ARG A 324 -46.87 13.89 -21.61
CA ARG A 324 -47.52 13.08 -20.53
C ARG A 324 -47.19 11.56 -20.69
N PRO A 325 -47.38 10.71 -19.66
CA PRO A 325 -47.26 10.88 -18.21
C PRO A 325 -46.31 9.82 -17.57
N MET A 326 -46.02 9.99 -16.29
CA MET A 326 -45.18 9.10 -15.46
C MET A 326 -45.80 7.71 -15.28
N ALA A 327 -44.96 6.67 -15.40
CA ALA A 327 -45.12 5.39 -14.73
C ALA A 327 -43.73 4.89 -14.30
N THR A 328 -43.53 4.83 -13.00
CA THR A 328 -42.35 4.30 -12.32
C THR A 328 -42.34 2.78 -12.39
N ASN A 329 -41.27 2.18 -12.91
CA ASN A 329 -40.87 0.80 -12.60
C ASN A 329 -39.34 0.72 -12.59
N ARG A 330 -38.74 0.71 -11.40
CA ARG A 330 -37.32 0.37 -11.15
C ARG A 330 -37.16 -1.17 -11.16
N PRO A 331 -36.10 -1.74 -11.75
CA PRO A 331 -35.79 -3.16 -11.60
C PRO A 331 -35.17 -3.44 -10.23
N ALA A 332 -35.61 -4.52 -9.58
CA ALA A 332 -35.17 -4.96 -8.24
C ALA A 332 -33.70 -5.44 -8.25
N PHE A 333 -32.96 -5.15 -7.18
CA PHE A 333 -31.60 -5.67 -6.94
C PHE A 333 -31.61 -7.20 -6.73
N SER A 334 -30.55 -7.90 -7.17
CA SER A 334 -30.39 -9.34 -6.89
C SER A 334 -29.95 -9.56 -5.44
N GLU A 335 -30.38 -10.67 -4.83
CA GLU A 335 -30.11 -11.00 -3.43
C GLU A 335 -28.60 -11.02 -3.11
N GLU A 336 -27.73 -11.45 -4.04
CA GLU A 336 -26.28 -11.47 -3.81
C GLU A 336 -25.62 -10.09 -3.85
N GLU A 337 -26.18 -9.15 -4.62
CA GLU A 337 -25.71 -7.75 -4.65
C GLU A 337 -26.09 -7.01 -3.36
N ILE A 338 -27.31 -7.28 -2.88
CA ILE A 338 -27.80 -6.78 -1.59
C ILE A 338 -26.93 -7.36 -0.48
N GLU A 339 -26.67 -8.66 -0.49
CA GLU A 339 -25.83 -9.34 0.49
C GLU A 339 -24.42 -8.76 0.55
N ARG A 340 -23.75 -8.54 -0.59
CA ARG A 340 -22.42 -7.90 -0.62
C ARG A 340 -22.44 -6.48 -0.05
N SER A 341 -23.47 -5.71 -0.36
CA SER A 341 -23.64 -4.34 0.14
C SER A 341 -23.90 -4.33 1.65
N CYS A 342 -24.79 -5.19 2.13
CA CYS A 342 -25.05 -5.41 3.56
C CYS A 342 -23.77 -5.87 4.30
N LYS A 343 -22.98 -6.77 3.71
CA LYS A 343 -21.71 -7.26 4.29
C LYS A 343 -20.71 -6.11 4.45
N SER A 344 -20.63 -5.20 3.48
CA SER A 344 -19.77 -4.02 3.56
C SER A 344 -20.22 -3.07 4.68
N ILE A 345 -21.51 -2.73 4.71
CA ILE A 345 -22.09 -1.81 5.70
C ILE A 345 -21.89 -2.35 7.13
N VAL A 346 -22.19 -3.64 7.35
CA VAL A 346 -22.00 -4.25 8.66
C VAL A 346 -20.52 -4.26 9.06
N LYS A 347 -19.58 -4.58 8.16
CA LYS A 347 -18.14 -4.56 8.50
C LYS A 347 -17.61 -3.17 8.84
N GLU A 348 -18.08 -2.16 8.12
CA GLU A 348 -17.75 -0.76 8.37
C GLU A 348 -18.30 -0.29 9.73
N PHE A 349 -19.56 -0.61 10.00
CA PHE A 349 -20.18 -0.37 11.30
C PHE A 349 -19.39 -1.00 12.44
N LEU A 350 -18.98 -2.27 12.31
CA LEU A 350 -18.22 -2.95 13.35
C LEU A 350 -16.83 -2.34 13.59
N HIS A 351 -16.30 -1.55 12.65
CA HIS A 351 -15.02 -0.85 12.79
C HIS A 351 -15.15 0.58 13.33
N ILE A 352 -16.20 1.30 12.94
CA ILE A 352 -16.39 2.74 13.20
C ILE A 352 -17.39 2.99 14.34
N ASN A 353 -18.33 2.06 14.57
CA ASN A 353 -19.43 2.13 15.53
C ASN A 353 -20.35 3.35 15.34
N ASP A 354 -20.57 3.78 14.09
CA ASP A 354 -21.48 4.88 13.75
C ASP A 354 -22.86 4.36 13.31
N TYR A 355 -23.83 4.44 14.22
CA TYR A 355 -25.21 4.00 13.97
C TYR A 355 -25.97 4.90 12.97
N LYS A 356 -25.64 6.20 12.92
CA LYS A 356 -26.33 7.16 12.04
C LYS A 356 -25.96 6.93 10.60
N GLU A 357 -24.69 6.62 10.36
CA GLU A 357 -24.19 6.23 9.04
C GLU A 357 -24.88 4.96 8.53
N VAL A 358 -25.00 3.91 9.36
CA VAL A 358 -25.68 2.67 8.95
C VAL A 358 -27.15 2.91 8.63
N VAL A 359 -27.86 3.67 9.48
CA VAL A 359 -29.26 4.05 9.24
C VAL A 359 -29.41 4.77 7.90
N GLN A 360 -28.50 5.69 7.57
CA GLN A 360 -28.50 6.38 6.28
C GLN A 360 -28.21 5.42 5.12
N CYS A 361 -27.17 4.59 5.25
CA CYS A 361 -26.77 3.63 4.22
C CYS A 361 -27.86 2.59 3.94
N VAL A 362 -28.53 2.06 4.97
CA VAL A 362 -29.62 1.08 4.82
C VAL A 362 -30.86 1.72 4.19
N ASN A 363 -31.17 2.97 4.53
CA ASN A 363 -32.24 3.73 3.87
C ASN A 363 -31.91 4.06 2.40
N ASP A 364 -30.67 4.45 2.11
CA ASP A 364 -30.21 4.77 0.75
C ASP A 364 -30.22 3.55 -0.17
N LEU A 365 -30.04 2.34 0.39
CA LEU A 365 -30.14 1.08 -0.36
C LEU A 365 -31.57 0.71 -0.79
N ASP A 366 -32.61 1.29 -0.19
CA ASP A 366 -34.03 1.11 -0.56
C ASP A 366 -34.43 -0.38 -0.71
N LEU A 367 -34.04 -1.21 0.27
CA LEU A 367 -34.16 -2.68 0.20
C LEU A 367 -35.61 -3.18 0.31
N GLY A 368 -36.56 -2.37 0.78
CA GLY A 368 -37.99 -2.70 0.88
C GLY A 368 -38.25 -4.09 1.49
N SER A 369 -38.82 -5.02 0.70
CA SER A 369 -39.15 -6.39 1.12
C SER A 369 -37.96 -7.34 1.25
N GLN A 370 -36.73 -6.87 1.01
CA GLN A 370 -35.49 -7.65 1.02
C GLN A 370 -34.59 -7.34 2.24
N LEU A 371 -35.06 -6.54 3.19
CA LEU A 371 -34.32 -6.17 4.40
C LEU A 371 -33.89 -7.37 5.27
N HIS A 372 -34.60 -8.50 5.19
CA HIS A 372 -34.20 -9.74 5.86
C HIS A 372 -32.79 -10.21 5.51
N ILE A 373 -32.28 -9.89 4.30
CA ILE A 373 -30.90 -10.22 3.89
C ILE A 373 -29.88 -9.46 4.74
N PHE A 374 -30.16 -8.19 5.07
CA PHE A 374 -29.28 -7.39 5.94
C PHE A 374 -29.15 -8.03 7.32
N VAL A 375 -30.28 -8.51 7.87
CA VAL A 375 -30.33 -9.18 9.17
C VAL A 375 -29.56 -10.50 9.11
N ARG A 376 -29.83 -11.37 8.12
CA ARG A 376 -29.12 -12.64 7.92
C ARG A 376 -27.61 -12.43 7.89
N VAL A 377 -27.17 -11.52 7.02
CA VAL A 377 -25.76 -11.16 6.85
C VAL A 377 -25.12 -10.64 8.12
N GLY A 378 -25.81 -9.75 8.84
CA GLY A 378 -25.31 -9.18 10.08
C GLY A 378 -25.09 -10.24 11.16
N VAL A 379 -26.03 -11.18 11.28
CA VAL A 379 -25.93 -12.31 12.21
C VAL A 379 -24.79 -13.23 11.81
N GLU A 380 -24.72 -13.68 10.54
CA GLU A 380 -23.64 -14.56 10.05
C GLU A 380 -22.24 -13.96 10.24
N LEU A 381 -22.08 -12.66 9.97
CA LEU A 381 -20.80 -11.97 10.11
C LEU A 381 -20.36 -11.75 11.55
N THR A 382 -21.25 -11.88 12.53
CA THR A 382 -20.95 -11.53 13.94
C THR A 382 -21.07 -12.69 14.90
N LEU A 383 -21.75 -13.78 14.52
CA LEU A 383 -22.03 -14.92 15.38
C LEU A 383 -20.78 -15.49 16.05
N GLU A 384 -19.69 -15.68 15.31
CA GLU A 384 -18.42 -16.24 15.82
C GLU A 384 -17.41 -15.19 16.31
N HIS A 385 -17.77 -13.91 16.36
CA HIS A 385 -16.87 -12.85 16.79
C HIS A 385 -16.87 -12.65 18.32
N SER A 386 -16.36 -11.51 18.80
CA SER A 386 -16.35 -11.20 20.23
C SER A 386 -17.75 -10.89 20.76
N GLN A 387 -17.97 -11.11 22.07
CA GLN A 387 -19.16 -10.67 22.80
C GLN A 387 -19.59 -9.24 22.48
N ILE A 388 -18.61 -8.34 22.46
CA ILE A 388 -18.81 -6.90 22.25
C ILE A 388 -19.34 -6.66 20.83
N THR A 389 -18.78 -7.35 19.83
CA THR A 389 -19.23 -7.29 18.43
C THR A 389 -20.68 -7.76 18.28
N ARG A 390 -21.06 -8.87 18.93
CA ARG A 390 -22.44 -9.36 18.92
C ARG A 390 -23.41 -8.40 19.58
N ASN A 391 -23.04 -7.84 20.74
CA ASN A 391 -23.87 -6.84 21.41
C ASN A 391 -24.07 -5.58 20.56
N HIS A 392 -23.02 -5.07 19.90
CA HIS A 392 -23.15 -3.92 18.99
C HIS A 392 -24.06 -4.23 17.80
N MET A 393 -23.98 -5.45 17.23
CA MET A 393 -24.88 -5.88 16.17
C MET A 393 -26.34 -5.98 16.64
N GLY A 394 -26.59 -6.54 17.83
CA GLY A 394 -27.92 -6.58 18.42
C GLY A 394 -28.51 -5.19 18.68
N GLN A 395 -27.68 -4.25 19.15
CA GLN A 395 -28.07 -2.84 19.31
C GLN A 395 -28.39 -2.18 17.97
N LEU A 396 -27.60 -2.45 16.92
CA LEU A 396 -27.88 -1.94 15.58
C LEU A 396 -29.23 -2.45 15.06
N LEU A 397 -29.51 -3.75 15.21
CA LEU A 397 -30.79 -4.32 14.81
C LEU A 397 -31.95 -3.67 15.57
N PHE A 398 -31.80 -3.42 16.86
CA PHE A 398 -32.78 -2.69 17.66
C PHE A 398 -33.02 -1.27 17.13
N GLN A 399 -31.96 -0.50 16.88
CA GLN A 399 -32.07 0.88 16.36
C GLN A 399 -32.79 0.92 15.02
N LEU A 400 -32.52 -0.04 14.12
CA LEU A 400 -33.21 -0.15 12.85
C LEU A 400 -34.71 -0.47 13.01
N VAL A 401 -35.07 -1.30 14.00
CA VAL A 401 -36.48 -1.62 14.31
C VAL A 401 -37.19 -0.42 14.92
N GLN A 402 -36.58 0.26 15.89
CA GLN A 402 -37.16 1.46 16.54
C GLN A 402 -37.41 2.59 15.56
N HIS A 403 -36.48 2.84 14.65
CA HIS A 403 -36.63 3.88 13.63
C HIS A 403 -37.59 3.48 12.50
N GLY A 404 -38.20 2.29 12.56
CA GLY A 404 -39.15 1.79 11.57
C GLY A 404 -38.51 1.44 10.22
N ILE A 405 -37.18 1.38 10.15
CA ILE A 405 -36.41 1.07 8.93
C ILE A 405 -36.45 -0.43 8.68
N LEU A 406 -36.37 -1.24 9.75
CA LEU A 406 -36.46 -2.69 9.70
C LEU A 406 -37.83 -3.16 10.22
N PRO A 407 -38.77 -3.53 9.34
CA PRO A 407 -40.06 -4.07 9.76
C PRO A 407 -39.90 -5.40 10.52
N LYS A 408 -40.69 -5.59 11.58
CA LYS A 408 -40.70 -6.82 12.40
C LYS A 408 -40.74 -8.13 11.57
N PRO A 409 -41.55 -8.27 10.50
CA PRO A 409 -41.56 -9.50 9.68
C PRO A 409 -40.24 -9.78 8.95
N GLN A 410 -39.52 -8.73 8.53
CA GLN A 410 -38.23 -8.86 7.85
C GLN A 410 -37.13 -9.25 8.84
N PHE A 411 -37.23 -8.77 10.08
CA PHE A 411 -36.36 -9.23 11.17
C PHE A 411 -36.49 -10.75 11.37
N HIS A 412 -37.70 -11.27 11.58
CA HIS A 412 -37.91 -12.71 11.78
C HIS A 412 -37.42 -13.55 10.61
N LYS A 413 -37.71 -13.09 9.37
CA LYS A 413 -37.26 -13.78 8.16
C LYS A 413 -35.73 -13.85 8.05
N GLY A 414 -35.00 -12.85 8.57
CA GLY A 414 -33.54 -12.84 8.56
C GLY A 414 -32.89 -13.92 9.43
N PHE A 415 -33.56 -14.33 10.52
CA PHE A 415 -33.10 -15.43 11.37
C PHE A 415 -33.61 -16.81 10.90
N ALA A 416 -34.68 -16.84 10.11
CA ALA A 416 -35.40 -18.08 9.81
C ALA A 416 -34.55 -19.17 9.13
N ASP A 417 -33.69 -18.82 8.18
CA ASP A 417 -32.88 -19.82 7.45
C ASP A 417 -31.74 -20.38 8.30
N MET A 418 -31.13 -19.54 9.15
CA MET A 418 -30.13 -19.99 10.12
C MET A 418 -30.75 -20.93 11.15
N LEU A 419 -31.92 -20.59 11.70
CA LEU A 419 -32.59 -21.39 12.70
C LEU A 419 -33.05 -22.77 12.16
N LYS A 420 -33.30 -22.91 10.86
CA LYS A 420 -33.60 -24.22 10.23
C LYS A 420 -32.38 -25.15 10.18
N GLN A 421 -31.17 -24.59 10.16
CA GLN A 421 -29.91 -25.32 10.02
C GLN A 421 -29.10 -25.36 11.33
N VAL A 422 -29.69 -24.89 12.43
CA VAL A 422 -28.96 -24.64 13.68
C VAL A 422 -28.41 -25.93 14.31
N ASP A 423 -29.08 -27.08 14.16
CA ASP A 423 -28.58 -28.37 14.70
C ASP A 423 -27.27 -28.81 14.01
N ASP A 424 -27.10 -28.53 12.71
CA ASP A 424 -25.84 -28.77 12.01
C ASP A 424 -24.76 -27.78 12.49
N MET A 425 -25.15 -26.53 12.72
CA MET A 425 -24.24 -25.49 13.21
C MET A 425 -23.77 -25.70 14.65
N VAL A 426 -24.54 -26.38 15.51
CA VAL A 426 -24.14 -26.72 16.89
C VAL A 426 -22.86 -27.56 16.90
N ILE A 427 -22.62 -28.36 15.86
CA ILE A 427 -21.42 -29.19 15.73
C ILE A 427 -20.16 -28.33 15.61
N ASP A 428 -20.22 -27.30 14.75
CA ASP A 428 -19.09 -26.39 14.50
C ASP A 428 -19.00 -25.26 15.54
N ILE A 429 -20.13 -24.86 16.13
CA ILE A 429 -20.26 -23.76 17.09
C ILE A 429 -20.98 -24.25 18.36
N PRO A 430 -20.25 -24.83 19.34
CA PRO A 430 -20.85 -25.39 20.55
C PRO A 430 -21.66 -24.40 21.41
N HIS A 431 -21.37 -23.09 21.29
CA HIS A 431 -22.01 -22.01 22.06
C HIS A 431 -23.03 -21.21 21.25
N ILE A 432 -23.56 -21.74 20.15
CA ILE A 432 -24.44 -21.00 19.23
C ILE A 432 -25.69 -20.41 19.90
N TRP A 433 -26.30 -21.13 20.85
CA TRP A 433 -27.49 -20.66 21.58
C TRP A 433 -27.20 -19.41 22.40
N LEU A 434 -26.05 -19.39 23.07
CA LEU A 434 -25.55 -18.22 23.80
C LEU A 434 -25.32 -17.04 22.84
N TYR A 435 -24.69 -17.28 21.70
CA TYR A 435 -24.38 -16.21 20.74
C TYR A 435 -25.63 -15.61 20.08
N LEU A 436 -26.61 -16.45 19.75
CA LEU A 436 -27.92 -15.99 19.26
C LEU A 436 -28.66 -15.18 20.32
N ALA A 437 -28.62 -15.62 21.57
CA ALA A 437 -29.24 -14.91 22.67
C ALA A 437 -28.61 -13.52 22.89
N GLU A 438 -27.28 -13.38 22.75
CA GLU A 438 -26.59 -12.08 22.85
C GLU A 438 -26.98 -11.10 21.74
N LEU A 439 -27.28 -11.59 20.55
CA LEU A 439 -27.77 -10.77 19.44
C LEU A 439 -29.22 -10.30 19.63
N LEU A 440 -30.04 -11.09 20.32
CA LEU A 440 -31.47 -10.84 20.49
C LEU A 440 -31.82 -10.09 21.78
N CYS A 441 -31.01 -10.21 22.83
CA CYS A 441 -31.25 -9.55 24.12
C CYS A 441 -31.40 -8.03 24.01
N PRO A 442 -30.57 -7.28 23.27
CA PRO A 442 -30.74 -5.83 23.12
C PRO A 442 -32.11 -5.44 22.57
N VAL A 443 -32.64 -6.25 21.65
CA VAL A 443 -33.92 -6.01 20.97
C VAL A 443 -35.11 -6.21 21.92
N LEU A 444 -35.02 -7.15 22.87
CA LEU A 444 -36.01 -7.35 23.93
C LEU A 444 -35.86 -6.31 25.05
N LYS A 445 -34.63 -6.06 25.50
CA LYS A 445 -34.33 -5.15 26.62
C LYS A 445 -34.78 -3.73 26.35
N GLU A 446 -34.52 -3.22 25.15
CA GLU A 446 -34.81 -1.83 24.80
C GLU A 446 -36.24 -1.67 24.21
N GLY A 447 -37.06 -2.73 24.23
CA GLY A 447 -38.50 -2.65 23.89
C GLY A 447 -38.83 -2.69 22.39
N GLY A 448 -37.96 -3.28 21.56
CA GLY A 448 -38.24 -3.44 20.12
C GLY A 448 -39.32 -4.48 19.81
N PHE A 449 -39.39 -5.54 20.63
CA PHE A 449 -40.37 -6.62 20.52
C PHE A 449 -40.90 -7.00 21.90
N SER A 450 -42.16 -7.44 21.95
CA SER A 450 -42.62 -8.21 23.11
C SER A 450 -42.06 -9.63 23.07
N MET A 451 -41.90 -10.27 24.24
CA MET A 451 -41.47 -11.68 24.31
C MET A 451 -42.42 -12.60 23.52
N ARG A 452 -43.74 -12.33 23.56
CA ARG A 452 -44.73 -13.10 22.77
C ARG A 452 -44.44 -13.02 21.29
N GLU A 453 -44.30 -11.81 20.75
CA GLU A 453 -44.04 -11.61 19.31
C GLU A 453 -42.73 -12.28 18.89
N LEU A 454 -41.65 -12.09 19.64
CA LEU A 454 -40.34 -12.61 19.25
C LEU A 454 -40.27 -14.14 19.35
N PHE A 455 -40.66 -14.71 20.49
CA PHE A 455 -40.56 -16.14 20.72
C PHE A 455 -41.58 -16.94 19.91
N SER A 456 -42.79 -16.43 19.68
CA SER A 456 -43.76 -17.15 18.84
C SER A 456 -43.32 -17.29 17.38
N GLU A 457 -42.60 -16.31 16.83
CA GLU A 457 -42.10 -16.36 15.44
C GLU A 457 -40.77 -17.09 15.30
N LEU A 458 -39.80 -16.82 16.18
CA LEU A 458 -38.47 -17.45 16.11
C LEU A 458 -38.47 -18.92 16.54
N SER A 459 -39.46 -19.37 17.33
CA SER A 459 -39.56 -20.77 17.73
C SER A 459 -40.13 -21.66 16.62
N LYS A 460 -40.84 -21.14 15.61
CA LYS A 460 -41.48 -21.96 14.56
C LYS A 460 -40.52 -22.93 13.85
N PRO A 461 -39.29 -22.53 13.45
CA PRO A 461 -38.32 -23.44 12.86
C PRO A 461 -37.73 -24.45 13.86
N LEU A 462 -37.77 -24.14 15.16
CA LEU A 462 -37.12 -24.91 16.23
C LEU A 462 -38.04 -25.93 16.90
N LEU A 463 -39.36 -25.76 16.79
CA LEU A 463 -40.36 -26.69 17.33
C LEU A 463 -40.22 -28.12 16.77
N PRO A 464 -40.09 -28.34 15.44
CA PRO A 464 -39.91 -29.69 14.89
C PRO A 464 -38.61 -30.37 15.36
N MET A 465 -37.62 -29.59 15.77
CA MET A 465 -36.30 -30.06 16.22
C MET A 465 -36.25 -30.27 17.75
N GLY A 466 -37.29 -29.86 18.49
CA GLY A 466 -37.30 -29.89 19.95
C GLY A 466 -36.24 -29.00 20.60
N ARG A 467 -35.84 -27.90 19.94
CA ARG A 467 -34.80 -26.97 20.43
C ARG A 467 -35.30 -25.62 20.90
N ALA A 468 -36.59 -25.32 20.69
CA ALA A 468 -37.19 -24.03 21.04
C ALA A 468 -37.02 -23.70 22.54
N GLY A 469 -37.24 -24.67 23.43
CA GLY A 469 -37.06 -24.48 24.87
C GLY A 469 -35.63 -24.08 25.27
N ILE A 470 -34.60 -24.72 24.70
CA ILE A 470 -33.18 -24.46 24.98
C ILE A 470 -32.77 -23.06 24.51
N PHE A 471 -33.27 -22.65 23.35
CA PHE A 471 -33.02 -21.31 22.83
C PHE A 471 -33.62 -20.22 23.73
N ILE A 472 -34.89 -20.38 24.11
CA ILE A 472 -35.59 -19.42 24.97
C ILE A 472 -34.94 -19.36 26.36
N SER A 473 -34.55 -20.50 26.94
CA SER A 473 -33.89 -20.52 28.24
C SER A 473 -32.61 -19.68 28.25
N GLU A 474 -31.79 -19.79 27.21
CA GLU A 474 -30.53 -19.05 27.09
C GLU A 474 -30.78 -17.54 26.92
N VAL A 475 -31.77 -17.14 26.12
CA VAL A 475 -32.18 -15.73 25.99
C VAL A 475 -32.60 -15.15 27.33
N LEU A 476 -33.40 -15.88 28.11
CA LEU A 476 -33.88 -15.43 29.42
C LEU A 476 -32.73 -15.28 30.43
N HIS A 477 -31.76 -16.21 30.43
CA HIS A 477 -30.58 -16.12 31.29
C HIS A 477 -29.70 -14.92 30.96
N ILE A 478 -29.50 -14.61 29.68
CA ILE A 478 -28.72 -13.42 29.28
C ILE A 478 -29.49 -12.14 29.60
N LEU A 479 -30.80 -12.12 29.40
CA LEU A 479 -31.63 -10.98 29.77
C LEU A 479 -31.55 -10.72 31.27
N CYS A 480 -31.66 -11.76 32.12
CA CYS A 480 -31.46 -11.65 33.58
C CYS A 480 -30.07 -11.15 33.98
N LYS A 481 -29.02 -11.38 33.18
CA LYS A 481 -27.68 -10.81 33.43
C LYS A 481 -27.59 -9.33 33.04
N GLN A 482 -28.40 -8.88 32.08
CA GLN A 482 -28.40 -7.51 31.55
C GLN A 482 -29.46 -6.60 32.21
N THR A 483 -30.47 -7.19 32.84
CA THR A 483 -31.57 -6.57 33.59
C THR A 483 -31.69 -7.24 34.96
N SER A 484 -32.86 -7.21 35.60
CA SER A 484 -33.16 -7.97 36.81
C SER A 484 -33.97 -9.24 36.52
N HIS A 485 -33.97 -10.19 37.47
CA HIS A 485 -34.85 -11.36 37.40
C HIS A 485 -36.33 -10.96 37.43
N ARG A 486 -36.68 -9.91 38.18
CA ARG A 486 -38.06 -9.44 38.31
C ARG A 486 -38.62 -8.89 36.99
N THR A 487 -37.83 -8.12 36.27
CA THR A 487 -38.23 -7.57 34.96
C THR A 487 -38.46 -8.70 33.95
N VAL A 488 -37.58 -9.71 33.92
CA VAL A 488 -37.75 -10.87 33.03
C VAL A 488 -39.00 -11.68 33.38
N VAL A 489 -39.29 -11.87 34.68
CA VAL A 489 -40.53 -12.53 35.13
C VAL A 489 -41.78 -11.73 34.76
N GLY A 490 -41.74 -10.40 34.90
CA GLY A 490 -42.81 -9.50 34.47
C GLY A 490 -43.09 -9.62 32.97
N LEU A 491 -42.05 -9.50 32.14
CA LEU A 491 -42.14 -9.64 30.68
C LEU A 491 -42.65 -11.03 30.27
N TRP A 492 -42.24 -12.10 30.97
CA TRP A 492 -42.73 -13.45 30.73
C TRP A 492 -44.23 -13.58 31.05
N LYS A 493 -44.68 -13.06 32.20
CA LYS A 493 -46.10 -13.07 32.60
C LYS A 493 -46.97 -12.23 31.65
N GLU A 494 -46.53 -11.03 31.31
CA GLU A 494 -47.21 -10.13 30.35
C GLU A 494 -47.27 -10.74 28.95
N SER A 495 -46.24 -11.50 28.57
CA SER A 495 -46.26 -12.22 27.30
C SER A 495 -47.33 -13.30 27.25
N GLY A 496 -47.79 -13.84 28.38
CA GLY A 496 -48.74 -14.95 28.47
C GLY A 496 -48.33 -16.20 27.70
N LEU A 497 -47.03 -16.43 27.57
CA LEU A 497 -46.45 -17.63 26.96
C LEU A 497 -46.41 -18.78 27.97
N ASN A 498 -46.60 -20.02 27.50
CA ASN A 498 -46.43 -21.21 28.32
C ASN A 498 -45.27 -22.06 27.79
N TRP A 499 -44.55 -22.74 28.68
CA TRP A 499 -43.49 -23.67 28.28
C TRP A 499 -44.03 -24.85 27.48
N THR A 500 -45.31 -25.22 27.65
CA THR A 500 -45.99 -26.22 26.81
C THR A 500 -46.04 -25.83 25.33
N ASP A 501 -45.92 -24.53 25.02
CA ASP A 501 -45.94 -24.04 23.63
C ASP A 501 -44.59 -24.26 22.92
N PHE A 502 -43.53 -24.58 23.67
CA PHE A 502 -42.15 -24.65 23.17
C PHE A 502 -41.44 -25.98 23.42
N LEU A 503 -42.07 -26.90 24.13
CA LEU A 503 -41.54 -28.23 24.44
C LEU A 503 -42.24 -29.30 23.58
N PRO A 504 -41.53 -30.39 23.21
CA PRO A 504 -42.11 -31.51 22.47
C PRO A 504 -43.24 -32.22 23.25
N GLU A 505 -44.19 -32.82 22.52
CA GLU A 505 -45.29 -33.58 23.12
C GLU A 505 -44.75 -34.74 23.97
N GLY A 506 -44.98 -34.68 25.29
CA GLY A 506 -44.57 -35.70 26.27
C GLY A 506 -43.40 -35.35 27.18
N GLU A 507 -42.76 -34.18 27.00
CA GLU A 507 -41.69 -33.71 27.91
C GLU A 507 -42.27 -33.05 29.18
N ASP A 508 -41.70 -33.38 30.35
CA ASP A 508 -42.13 -32.82 31.63
C ASP A 508 -41.59 -31.38 31.79
N VAL A 509 -42.52 -30.42 31.76
CA VAL A 509 -42.25 -28.98 31.90
C VAL A 509 -41.48 -28.66 33.19
N GLN A 510 -41.83 -29.31 34.30
CA GLN A 510 -41.23 -29.05 35.60
C GLN A 510 -39.81 -29.62 35.69
N ALA A 511 -39.58 -30.78 35.07
CA ALA A 511 -38.26 -31.37 34.93
C ALA A 511 -37.35 -30.48 34.06
N PHE A 512 -37.87 -29.98 32.94
CA PHE A 512 -37.14 -29.06 32.05
C PHE A 512 -36.74 -27.76 32.75
N ILE A 513 -37.68 -27.10 33.44
CA ILE A 513 -37.42 -25.86 34.17
C ILE A 513 -36.36 -26.06 35.25
N SER A 514 -36.37 -27.21 35.92
CA SER A 514 -35.36 -27.56 36.93
C SER A 514 -34.00 -27.81 36.30
N GLN A 515 -33.94 -28.54 35.17
CA GLN A 515 -32.71 -28.81 34.43
C GLN A 515 -32.05 -27.53 33.88
N GLN A 516 -32.87 -26.59 33.38
CA GLN A 516 -32.42 -25.31 32.84
C GLN A 516 -32.26 -24.19 33.89
N LYS A 517 -32.49 -24.49 35.18
CA LYS A 517 -32.39 -23.55 36.31
C LYS A 517 -33.31 -22.31 36.17
N LEU A 518 -34.51 -22.48 35.62
CA LEU A 518 -35.50 -21.42 35.38
C LEU A 518 -36.56 -21.32 36.49
N GLN A 519 -36.28 -21.86 37.68
CA GLN A 519 -37.26 -21.91 38.79
C GLN A 519 -37.76 -20.52 39.23
N PHE A 520 -36.97 -19.47 39.00
CA PHE A 520 -37.35 -18.09 39.29
C PHE A 520 -38.54 -17.57 38.45
N ILE A 521 -38.84 -18.22 37.30
CA ILE A 521 -39.98 -17.88 36.44
C ILE A 521 -41.29 -18.43 37.02
N LEU A 522 -41.22 -19.55 37.75
CA LEU A 522 -42.35 -20.19 38.41
C LEU A 522 -42.64 -19.65 39.81
N SER A 523 -41.84 -18.71 40.31
CA SER A 523 -42.05 -18.13 41.64
C SER A 523 -43.43 -17.46 41.71
N GLU A 524 -44.38 -18.18 42.30
CA GLU A 524 -45.67 -17.68 42.75
C GLU A 524 -45.46 -16.74 43.94
N ASP A 525 -45.02 -15.52 43.66
CA ASP A 525 -45.30 -14.42 44.58
C ASP A 525 -46.57 -13.71 44.10
N SER A 526 -47.67 -14.18 44.69
CA SER A 526 -48.90 -13.45 45.06
C SER A 526 -49.73 -12.73 43.97
N ASN A 527 -50.97 -13.20 43.80
CA ASN A 527 -52.19 -12.53 43.26
C ASN A 527 -52.04 -11.16 42.57
N PRO A 528 -52.49 -11.01 41.30
CA PRO A 528 -52.52 -9.72 40.60
C PRO A 528 -53.69 -8.79 41.00
N ASP A 529 -54.59 -9.17 41.91
CA ASP A 529 -55.79 -8.39 42.26
C ASP A 529 -55.60 -7.30 43.33
N THR A 530 -54.37 -6.94 43.65
CA THR A 530 -54.09 -5.67 44.33
C THR A 530 -52.81 -5.09 43.78
N ALA A 531 -52.90 -4.29 42.70
CA ALA A 531 -51.81 -3.37 42.36
C ALA A 531 -51.67 -2.37 43.51
N PRO A 532 -50.57 -2.38 44.29
CA PRO A 532 -50.27 -1.21 45.09
C PRO A 532 -49.83 -0.15 44.08
N SER A 533 -50.61 0.92 43.94
CA SER A 533 -50.15 2.14 43.30
C SER A 533 -48.73 2.45 43.79
N LYS A 534 -47.73 2.34 42.90
CA LYS A 534 -46.31 2.58 43.22
C LYS A 534 -46.23 3.94 43.93
N ARG A 535 -45.73 3.94 45.16
CA ARG A 535 -45.72 5.11 46.03
C ARG A 535 -44.65 6.07 45.49
N ILE A 536 -45.02 7.26 45.04
CA ILE A 536 -44.08 8.30 44.63
C ILE A 536 -43.22 8.67 45.84
N LEU A 537 -41.91 8.42 45.76
CA LEU A 537 -40.97 8.76 46.83
C LEU A 537 -40.52 10.21 46.68
N SER A 538 -40.36 10.91 47.81
CA SER A 538 -39.79 12.26 47.79
C SER A 538 -38.28 12.19 47.47
N PRO A 539 -37.67 13.27 46.93
CA PRO A 539 -36.23 13.32 46.65
C PRO A 539 -35.35 12.97 47.87
N GLU A 540 -35.76 13.35 49.07
CA GLU A 540 -35.04 13.07 50.31
C GLU A 540 -35.13 11.58 50.69
N GLU A 541 -36.29 10.97 50.50
CA GLU A 541 -36.50 9.54 50.75
C GLU A 541 -35.74 8.69 49.71
N LEU A 542 -35.71 9.12 48.44
CA LEU A 542 -34.88 8.52 47.39
C LEU A 542 -33.40 8.51 47.75
N SER A 543 -32.87 9.66 48.16
CA SER A 543 -31.47 9.80 48.58
C SER A 543 -31.15 8.90 49.76
N ARG A 544 -32.01 8.88 50.78
CA ARG A 544 -31.81 8.10 52.01
C ARG A 544 -31.86 6.58 51.77
N GLN A 545 -32.74 6.12 50.89
CA GLN A 545 -32.85 4.70 50.55
C GLN A 545 -31.69 4.23 49.66
N LEU A 546 -31.26 5.04 48.69
CA LEU A 546 -30.08 4.74 47.86
C LEU A 546 -28.80 4.76 48.70
N GLU A 547 -28.64 5.73 49.59
CA GLU A 547 -27.53 5.79 50.55
C GLU A 547 -27.53 4.54 51.44
N ARG A 548 -28.68 4.14 51.99
CA ARG A 548 -28.79 2.90 52.78
C ARG A 548 -28.39 1.66 51.98
N LEU A 549 -28.88 1.51 50.76
CA LEU A 549 -28.60 0.34 49.92
C LEU A 549 -27.12 0.26 49.51
N LEU A 550 -26.51 1.39 49.14
CA LEU A 550 -25.14 1.46 48.64
C LEU A 550 -24.10 1.47 49.77
N LEU A 551 -24.33 2.22 50.85
CA LEU A 551 -23.35 2.46 51.91
C LEU A 551 -23.56 1.59 53.17
N LYS A 552 -24.79 1.20 53.51
CA LYS A 552 -25.08 0.44 54.75
C LYS A 552 -25.31 -1.05 54.48
N ASP A 553 -26.16 -1.36 53.52
CA ASP A 553 -26.56 -2.74 53.20
C ASP A 553 -25.60 -3.40 52.20
N MET A 554 -24.64 -2.64 51.62
CA MET A 554 -23.63 -3.11 50.66
C MET A 554 -24.22 -3.91 49.50
N ALA A 555 -25.40 -3.51 49.04
CA ALA A 555 -26.22 -4.26 48.09
C ALA A 555 -25.46 -4.56 46.78
N SER A 556 -25.69 -5.73 46.19
CA SER A 556 -25.20 -6.07 44.85
C SER A 556 -25.91 -5.23 43.79
N ASN A 557 -25.33 -5.15 42.58
CA ASN A 557 -25.98 -4.43 41.47
C ASN A 557 -27.36 -5.00 41.14
N THR A 558 -27.55 -6.32 41.28
CA THR A 558 -28.86 -6.97 41.07
C THR A 558 -29.88 -6.52 42.11
N GLN A 559 -29.51 -6.46 43.39
CA GLN A 559 -30.40 -5.99 44.46
C GLN A 559 -30.78 -4.52 44.29
N ILE A 560 -29.87 -3.70 43.75
CA ILE A 560 -30.15 -2.30 43.44
C ILE A 560 -31.15 -2.20 42.27
N PHE A 561 -30.97 -2.99 41.20
CA PHE A 561 -31.95 -3.05 40.10
C PHE A 561 -33.32 -3.54 40.58
N ASP A 562 -33.37 -4.62 41.35
CA ASP A 562 -34.61 -5.19 41.91
C ASP A 562 -35.37 -4.17 42.78
N TRP A 563 -34.63 -3.38 43.58
CA TRP A 563 -35.24 -2.34 44.40
C TRP A 563 -35.73 -1.16 43.56
N VAL A 564 -34.93 -0.63 42.64
CA VAL A 564 -35.30 0.51 41.79
C VAL A 564 -36.53 0.16 40.96
N GLU A 565 -36.54 -0.99 40.29
CA GLU A 565 -37.66 -1.45 39.45
C GLU A 565 -38.91 -1.80 40.27
N GLY A 566 -38.71 -2.24 41.52
CA GLY A 566 -39.76 -2.60 42.45
C GLY A 566 -40.47 -1.45 43.14
N ASN A 567 -39.75 -0.34 43.38
CA ASN A 567 -40.23 0.78 44.19
C ASN A 567 -40.47 2.06 43.38
N LEU A 568 -39.80 2.23 42.24
CA LEU A 568 -39.91 3.43 41.40
C LEU A 568 -40.73 3.16 40.14
N ASP A 569 -41.39 4.21 39.65
CA ASP A 569 -41.98 4.24 38.32
C ASP A 569 -40.99 4.84 37.29
N GLU A 570 -41.31 4.70 36.01
CA GLU A 570 -40.46 5.14 34.90
C GLU A 570 -40.23 6.66 34.90
N SER A 571 -41.19 7.43 35.44
CA SER A 571 -41.10 8.89 35.56
C SER A 571 -40.10 9.31 36.64
N GLN A 572 -40.07 8.60 37.77
CA GLN A 572 -39.12 8.81 38.86
C GLN A 572 -37.71 8.33 38.47
N MET A 573 -37.58 7.20 37.76
CA MET A 573 -36.28 6.73 37.25
C MET A 573 -35.65 7.70 36.24
N SER A 574 -36.47 8.44 35.51
CA SER A 574 -36.02 9.45 34.54
C SER A 574 -35.86 10.84 35.15
N SER A 575 -36.18 11.03 36.43
CA SER A 575 -36.14 12.33 37.10
C SER A 575 -34.71 12.77 37.45
N ALA A 576 -34.47 14.09 37.41
CA ALA A 576 -33.21 14.68 37.84
C ALA A 576 -32.90 14.38 39.31
N SER A 577 -33.93 14.30 40.16
CA SER A 577 -33.79 13.98 41.58
C SER A 577 -33.21 12.58 41.81
N PHE A 578 -33.68 11.58 41.06
CA PHE A 578 -33.14 10.23 41.14
C PHE A 578 -31.71 10.14 40.60
N GLN A 579 -31.43 10.77 39.44
CA GLN A 579 -30.08 10.77 38.85
C GLN A 579 -29.05 11.43 39.77
N ARG A 580 -29.43 12.53 40.41
CA ARG A 580 -28.59 13.22 41.39
C ARG A 580 -28.39 12.36 42.63
N ALA A 581 -29.47 11.82 43.22
CA ALA A 581 -29.39 10.94 44.40
C ALA A 581 -28.52 9.70 44.15
N LEU A 582 -28.65 9.07 42.97
CA LEU A 582 -27.84 7.91 42.59
C LEU A 582 -26.36 8.28 42.45
N MET A 583 -26.05 9.38 41.74
CA MET A 583 -24.66 9.79 41.54
C MET A 583 -24.01 10.27 42.84
N THR A 584 -24.76 10.96 43.71
CA THR A 584 -24.29 11.37 45.04
C THR A 584 -23.97 10.15 45.91
N ALA A 585 -24.87 9.16 46.00
CA ALA A 585 -24.64 7.96 46.82
C ALA A 585 -23.44 7.12 46.31
N VAL A 586 -23.29 6.99 44.99
CA VAL A 586 -22.12 6.31 44.39
C VAL A 586 -20.84 7.14 44.58
N GLY A 587 -20.94 8.47 44.52
CA GLY A 587 -19.84 9.38 44.79
C GLY A 587 -19.35 9.25 46.23
N GLU A 588 -20.26 9.25 47.20
CA GLU A 588 -19.96 9.04 48.62
C GLU A 588 -19.37 7.64 48.89
N GLU A 589 -19.90 6.57 48.29
CA GLU A 589 -19.32 5.22 48.39
C GLU A 589 -17.88 5.20 47.87
N ALA A 590 -17.60 5.98 46.82
CA ALA A 590 -16.29 6.03 46.19
C ALA A 590 -15.27 6.94 46.90
N VAL A 591 -15.66 7.76 47.88
CA VAL A 591 -14.73 8.64 48.63
C VAL A 591 -14.29 7.97 49.93
N LYS A 592 -12.97 7.72 50.06
CA LYS A 592 -12.40 7.24 51.34
C LYS A 592 -12.19 8.40 52.32
N ASP A 593 -12.83 8.28 53.49
CA ASP A 593 -12.97 9.27 54.56
C ASP A 593 -11.65 9.90 55.07
N THR A 594 -10.49 9.25 54.84
CA THR A 594 -9.20 9.69 55.41
C THR A 594 -8.23 10.35 54.43
N ASN A 595 -8.48 10.35 53.11
CA ASN A 595 -7.50 10.85 52.13
C ASN A 595 -8.09 11.57 50.89
N CYS A 596 -9.41 11.79 50.81
CA CYS A 596 -10.07 12.49 49.70
C CYS A 596 -9.61 12.00 48.30
N ARG A 597 -9.62 10.68 48.09
CA ARG A 597 -9.32 10.04 46.80
C ARG A 597 -10.52 9.20 46.35
N VAL A 598 -10.77 9.20 45.04
CA VAL A 598 -11.77 8.32 44.41
C VAL A 598 -11.24 6.89 44.36
N ASP A 599 -12.01 5.94 44.91
CA ASP A 599 -11.76 4.51 44.73
C ASP A 599 -12.33 4.06 43.38
N MET A 600 -11.44 3.93 42.39
CA MET A 600 -11.79 3.51 41.04
C MET A 600 -12.46 2.12 41.01
N ALA A 601 -12.17 1.25 41.97
CA ALA A 601 -12.76 -0.09 42.01
C ALA A 601 -14.26 -0.04 42.33
N ILE A 602 -14.70 0.96 43.11
CA ILE A 602 -16.11 1.15 43.45
C ILE A 602 -16.88 1.69 42.24
N ILE A 603 -16.30 2.66 41.51
CA ILE A 603 -16.91 3.16 40.27
C ILE A 603 -17.02 2.05 39.22
N GLN A 604 -15.98 1.22 39.05
CA GLN A 604 -16.04 0.06 38.16
C GLN A 604 -17.06 -0.98 38.60
N LYS A 605 -17.18 -1.24 39.91
CA LYS A 605 -18.21 -2.13 40.47
C LYS A 605 -19.62 -1.61 40.18
N ARG A 606 -19.85 -0.30 40.30
CA ARG A 606 -21.17 0.34 40.12
C ARG A 606 -21.46 0.78 38.68
N LYS A 607 -20.50 0.64 37.76
CA LYS A 607 -20.63 0.97 36.34
C LYS A 607 -21.91 0.45 35.68
N PRO A 608 -22.36 -0.82 35.87
CA PRO A 608 -23.58 -1.31 35.23
C PRO A 608 -24.83 -0.53 35.65
N VAL A 609 -24.92 -0.12 36.92
CA VAL A 609 -26.04 0.65 37.47
C VAL A 609 -26.02 2.07 36.90
N LEU A 610 -24.86 2.73 36.89
CA LEU A 610 -24.69 4.07 36.33
C LEU A 610 -25.01 4.11 34.83
N ILE A 611 -24.54 3.12 34.05
CA ILE A 611 -24.84 3.03 32.62
C ILE A 611 -26.35 2.86 32.39
N SER A 612 -27.03 2.01 33.17
CA SER A 612 -28.45 1.73 32.96
C SER A 612 -29.35 2.95 33.17
N TYR A 613 -28.98 3.86 34.08
CA TYR A 613 -29.83 5.00 34.44
C TYR A 613 -29.33 6.36 33.89
N LEU A 614 -28.04 6.49 33.53
CA LEU A 614 -27.45 7.74 33.05
C LEU A 614 -27.12 7.75 31.54
N LYS A 615 -26.79 6.61 30.91
CA LYS A 615 -26.19 6.60 29.56
C LYS A 615 -27.14 7.08 28.46
N SER A 616 -28.45 6.90 28.62
CA SER A 616 -29.44 7.08 27.55
C SER A 616 -29.61 8.52 27.07
N ASP A 617 -29.17 9.53 27.84
CA ASP A 617 -29.41 10.93 27.52
C ASP A 617 -28.35 11.86 28.14
N THR A 618 -27.81 12.78 27.32
CA THR A 618 -26.83 13.80 27.70
C THR A 618 -27.32 14.69 28.85
N GLU A 619 -28.64 14.96 28.95
CA GLU A 619 -29.20 15.74 30.07
C GLU A 619 -29.14 14.97 31.39
N ARG A 620 -29.30 13.65 31.37
CA ARG A 620 -29.19 12.81 32.58
C ARG A 620 -27.75 12.72 33.08
N GLN A 621 -26.81 12.60 32.16
CA GLN A 621 -25.38 12.65 32.47
C GLN A 621 -24.99 14.03 33.02
N LEU A 622 -25.60 15.11 32.51
CA LEU A 622 -25.39 16.46 33.02
C LEU A 622 -25.89 16.61 34.47
N GLN A 623 -27.03 16.00 34.81
CA GLN A 623 -27.51 15.94 36.21
C GLN A 623 -26.54 15.22 37.13
N ALA A 624 -25.88 14.16 36.66
CA ALA A 624 -24.84 13.46 37.42
C ALA A 624 -23.60 14.35 37.67
N LEU A 625 -23.20 15.17 36.70
CA LEU A 625 -22.12 16.17 36.89
C LEU A 625 -22.49 17.23 37.94
N TYR A 626 -23.73 17.72 37.92
CA TYR A 626 -24.22 18.65 38.95
C TYR A 626 -24.28 17.99 40.34
N ALA A 627 -24.66 16.72 40.43
CA ALA A 627 -24.67 15.98 41.70
C ALA A 627 -23.26 15.87 42.31
N LEU A 628 -22.26 15.56 41.49
CA LEU A 628 -20.87 15.52 41.93
C LEU A 628 -20.37 16.90 42.35
N GLN A 629 -20.76 17.95 41.63
CA GLN A 629 -20.43 19.33 42.00
C GLN A 629 -20.99 19.68 43.38
N ALA A 630 -22.26 19.38 43.65
CA ALA A 630 -22.87 19.58 44.96
C ALA A 630 -22.17 18.77 46.07
N LEU A 631 -21.84 17.50 45.79
CA LEU A 631 -21.08 16.66 46.72
C LEU A 631 -19.69 17.25 47.06
N MET A 632 -19.01 17.90 46.10
CA MET A 632 -17.73 18.54 46.39
C MET A 632 -17.88 19.69 47.38
N VAL A 633 -18.99 20.43 47.33
CA VAL A 633 -19.28 21.52 48.25
C VAL A 633 -19.53 20.96 49.65
N ASP A 634 -20.32 19.90 49.77
CA ASP A 634 -20.59 19.23 51.05
C ASP A 634 -19.32 18.66 51.70
N LEU A 635 -18.35 18.24 50.89
CA LEU A 635 -17.03 17.76 51.33
C LEU A 635 -16.01 18.87 51.60
N ASN A 636 -16.41 20.15 51.63
CA ASN A 636 -15.52 21.32 51.79
C ASN A 636 -14.46 21.48 50.68
N ASN A 637 -14.81 21.14 49.44
CA ASN A 637 -14.01 21.32 48.22
C ASN A 637 -12.57 20.75 48.29
N PRO A 638 -12.42 19.42 48.47
CA PRO A 638 -11.11 18.80 48.53
C PRO A 638 -10.38 18.93 47.18
N PRO A 639 -9.08 19.29 47.19
CA PRO A 639 -8.33 19.56 45.97
C PRO A 639 -8.19 18.30 45.11
N ASN A 640 -8.43 18.42 43.81
CA ASN A 640 -8.35 17.37 42.78
C ASN A 640 -9.41 16.26 42.83
N LEU A 641 -10.33 16.23 43.81
CA LEU A 641 -11.31 15.15 43.92
C LEU A 641 -12.31 15.14 42.74
N LEU A 642 -12.90 16.29 42.41
CA LEU A 642 -13.82 16.41 41.26
C LEU A 642 -13.15 16.02 39.95
N ARG A 643 -11.87 16.41 39.80
CA ARG A 643 -11.06 16.04 38.64
C ARG A 643 -10.87 14.53 38.53
N MET A 644 -10.67 13.82 39.64
CA MET A 644 -10.52 12.36 39.64
C MET A 644 -11.84 11.68 39.27
N PHE A 645 -12.99 12.20 39.72
CA PHE A 645 -14.30 11.71 39.30
C PHE A 645 -14.51 11.91 37.79
N PHE A 646 -14.17 13.08 37.25
CA PHE A 646 -14.30 13.34 35.81
C PHE A 646 -13.42 12.43 34.97
N ASP A 647 -12.18 12.20 35.40
CA ASP A 647 -11.27 11.27 34.71
C ASP A 647 -11.84 9.85 34.72
N CYS A 648 -12.34 9.38 35.86
CA CYS A 648 -12.90 8.03 35.97
C CYS A 648 -14.18 7.84 35.14
N LEU A 649 -15.12 8.79 35.20
CA LEU A 649 -16.40 8.67 34.51
C LEU A 649 -16.27 8.81 32.99
N TYR A 650 -15.26 9.57 32.53
CA TYR A 650 -14.91 9.66 31.11
C TYR A 650 -14.21 8.39 30.62
N ASP A 651 -13.17 7.93 31.33
CA ASP A 651 -12.41 6.73 30.95
C ASP A 651 -13.28 5.45 30.95
N GLU A 652 -14.35 5.43 31.75
CA GLU A 652 -15.30 4.31 31.83
C GLU A 652 -16.51 4.43 30.87
N ASP A 653 -16.54 5.42 29.97
CA ASP A 653 -17.64 5.70 29.03
C ASP A 653 -19.01 5.95 29.71
N ILE A 654 -19.01 6.48 30.95
CA ILE A 654 -20.24 6.81 31.70
C ILE A 654 -20.75 8.20 31.30
N ILE A 655 -19.83 9.15 31.07
CA ILE A 655 -20.13 10.53 30.68
C ILE A 655 -19.44 10.88 29.36
N LEU A 656 -20.22 11.35 28.39
CA LEU A 656 -19.75 11.72 27.05
C LEU A 656 -19.08 13.10 27.02
N GLU A 657 -18.21 13.32 26.04
CA GLU A 657 -17.51 14.61 25.82
C GLU A 657 -18.50 15.78 25.66
N ASP A 658 -19.59 15.58 24.93
CA ASP A 658 -20.64 16.57 24.72
C ASP A 658 -21.33 17.03 26.01
N THR A 659 -21.43 16.13 27.01
CA THR A 659 -21.99 16.45 28.32
C THR A 659 -21.09 17.42 29.09
N PHE A 660 -19.76 17.24 29.02
CA PHE A 660 -18.81 18.18 29.64
C PHE A 660 -18.87 19.56 28.99
N PHE A 661 -19.08 19.66 27.68
CA PHE A 661 -19.29 20.95 27.01
C PHE A 661 -20.57 21.64 27.45
N LYS A 662 -21.67 20.89 27.65
CA LYS A 662 -22.92 21.45 28.16
C LYS A 662 -22.78 21.94 29.60
N TRP A 663 -22.11 21.16 30.45
CA TRP A 663 -21.77 21.56 31.81
C TRP A 663 -20.93 22.84 31.85
N GLU A 664 -19.86 22.93 31.04
CA GLU A 664 -19.00 24.13 30.95
C GLU A 664 -19.78 25.39 30.48
N ARG A 665 -20.77 25.20 29.59
CA ARG A 665 -21.55 26.29 29.00
C ARG A 665 -22.80 26.65 29.79
N SER A 666 -23.06 25.99 30.91
CA SER A 666 -24.25 26.22 31.72
C SER A 666 -24.31 27.67 32.21
N LYS A 667 -25.50 28.27 32.08
CA LYS A 667 -25.78 29.67 32.47
C LYS A 667 -26.62 29.78 33.74
N ASP A 668 -26.89 28.67 34.41
CA ASP A 668 -27.73 28.64 35.61
C ASP A 668 -27.00 29.35 36.79
N PRO A 669 -27.58 30.40 37.38
CA PRO A 669 -26.99 31.11 38.52
C PRO A 669 -26.73 30.23 39.74
N ALA A 670 -27.52 29.17 39.95
CA ALA A 670 -27.34 28.22 41.06
C ALA A 670 -26.07 27.37 40.84
N GLU A 671 -25.83 26.95 39.59
CA GLU A 671 -24.69 26.10 39.21
C GLU A 671 -23.41 26.92 38.89
N GLN A 672 -23.53 28.24 38.63
CA GLN A 672 -22.42 29.12 38.26
C GLN A 672 -21.58 29.66 39.43
N ARG A 673 -22.18 29.90 40.60
CA ARG A 673 -21.44 30.44 41.77
C ARG A 673 -20.35 29.47 42.26
N GLU A 674 -20.50 28.19 41.95
CA GLU A 674 -19.59 27.10 42.35
C GLU A 674 -18.56 26.74 41.26
N CYS A 675 -18.79 27.11 39.98
CA CYS A 675 -17.90 26.82 38.84
C CYS A 675 -16.62 27.67 38.76
N GLN A 676 -16.55 28.84 39.40
CA GLN A 676 -15.51 29.84 39.11
C GLN A 676 -14.08 29.47 39.56
N ILE A 677 -13.93 28.58 40.55
CA ILE A 677 -12.61 28.19 41.09
C ILE A 677 -11.92 27.13 40.21
N LEU A 678 -12.67 26.41 39.37
CA LEU A 678 -12.18 25.27 38.57
C LEU A 678 -12.10 25.53 37.05
N TYR A 679 -12.65 26.64 36.59
CA TYR A 679 -12.87 27.00 35.17
C TYR A 679 -11.61 27.00 34.28
N GLY A 680 -10.44 27.33 34.82
CA GLY A 680 -9.19 27.42 34.04
C GLY A 680 -8.56 26.06 33.71
N ALA A 681 -8.55 25.13 34.67
CA ALA A 681 -7.89 23.84 34.55
C ALA A 681 -8.72 22.84 33.71
N THR A 682 -10.05 22.88 33.83
CA THR A 682 -10.98 22.04 33.05
C THR A 682 -10.95 22.43 31.57
N LYS A 683 -10.96 23.73 31.25
CA LYS A 683 -10.88 24.25 29.87
C LYS A 683 -9.61 23.84 29.13
N LEU A 684 -8.47 23.85 29.82
CA LEU A 684 -7.20 23.36 29.27
C LEU A 684 -7.22 21.85 29.03
N LYS A 685 -7.93 21.09 29.88
CA LYS A 685 -8.00 19.63 29.79
C LYS A 685 -8.93 19.14 28.68
N VAL A 686 -10.07 19.80 28.46
CA VAL A 686 -10.95 19.54 27.30
C VAL A 686 -10.20 19.81 25.99
N LYS A 687 -9.46 20.92 25.90
CA LYS A 687 -8.59 21.19 24.75
C LYS A 687 -7.49 20.13 24.59
N LEU A 688 -6.90 19.66 25.69
CA LEU A 688 -5.92 18.59 25.68
C LEU A 688 -6.51 17.26 25.20
N MET A 689 -7.75 16.93 25.59
CA MET A 689 -8.49 15.76 25.10
C MET A 689 -8.71 15.83 23.59
N HIS A 690 -9.17 16.97 23.07
CA HIS A 690 -9.30 17.18 21.61
C HIS A 690 -7.97 16.97 20.87
N LEU A 691 -6.87 17.52 21.41
CA LEU A 691 -5.54 17.34 20.84
C LEU A 691 -5.09 15.87 20.87
N LYS A 692 -5.41 15.12 21.93
CA LYS A 692 -5.14 13.67 22.02
C LYS A 692 -5.98 12.86 21.04
N THR A 693 -7.27 13.15 20.86
CA THR A 693 -8.12 12.49 19.86
C THR A 693 -7.59 12.73 18.44
N LYS A 694 -7.23 13.98 18.15
CA LYS A 694 -6.64 14.35 16.87
C LYS A 694 -5.26 13.71 16.64
N GLN A 695 -4.43 13.64 17.69
CA GLN A 695 -3.18 12.89 17.67
C GLN A 695 -3.43 11.41 17.34
N GLY A 696 -4.44 10.79 17.94
CA GLY A 696 -4.86 9.41 17.62
C GLY A 696 -5.26 9.23 16.16
N SER A 697 -6.03 10.16 15.57
CA SER A 697 -6.37 10.09 14.14
C SER A 697 -5.15 10.22 13.23
N PHE A 698 -4.22 11.13 13.58
CA PHE A 698 -2.98 11.27 12.82
C PHE A 698 -2.07 10.04 12.95
N GLU A 699 -2.00 9.40 14.12
CA GLU A 699 -1.21 8.19 14.30
C GLU A 699 -1.82 7.00 13.52
N LYS A 700 -3.15 6.89 13.47
CA LYS A 700 -3.83 5.88 12.62
C LYS A 700 -3.52 6.09 11.14
N GLU A 701 -3.61 7.32 10.66
CA GLU A 701 -3.31 7.65 9.25
C GLU A 701 -1.83 7.44 8.93
N LYS A 702 -0.94 7.82 9.85
CA LYS A 702 0.51 7.55 9.74
C LYS A 702 0.78 6.06 9.58
N VAL A 703 0.17 5.19 10.39
CA VAL A 703 0.33 3.73 10.25
C VAL A 703 -0.17 3.22 8.89
N LYS A 704 -1.22 3.82 8.32
CA LYS A 704 -1.66 3.49 6.94
C LYS A 704 -0.63 3.93 5.91
N CYS A 705 -0.12 5.16 6.02
CA CYS A 705 0.94 5.68 5.15
C CYS A 705 2.21 4.83 5.23
N ASP A 706 2.63 4.42 6.43
CA ASP A 706 3.81 3.57 6.64
C ASP A 706 3.65 2.21 5.95
N LYS A 707 2.47 1.58 6.07
CA LYS A 707 2.16 0.33 5.34
C LYS A 707 2.15 0.53 3.82
N MET A 708 1.59 1.65 3.35
CA MET A 708 1.57 1.99 1.93
C MET A 708 2.99 2.21 1.40
N ALA A 709 3.84 2.92 2.13
CA ALA A 709 5.23 3.16 1.76
C ALA A 709 6.01 1.85 1.62
N GLY A 710 5.90 0.94 2.60
CA GLY A 710 6.53 -0.39 2.52
C GLY A 710 6.03 -1.21 1.31
N HIS A 711 4.74 -1.14 1.00
CA HIS A 711 4.19 -1.81 -0.18
C HIS A 711 4.68 -1.17 -1.49
N ILE A 712 4.83 0.16 -1.56
CA ILE A 712 5.38 0.85 -2.74
C ILE A 712 6.82 0.37 -3.01
N THR A 713 7.65 0.26 -1.98
CA THR A 713 9.02 -0.26 -2.11
C THR A 713 9.03 -1.70 -2.62
N LEU A 714 8.19 -2.57 -2.05
CA LEU A 714 8.07 -3.96 -2.50
C LEU A 714 7.57 -4.06 -3.95
N GLN A 715 6.55 -3.28 -4.31
CA GLN A 715 6.00 -3.24 -5.66
C GLN A 715 7.04 -2.75 -6.67
N ALA A 716 7.85 -1.75 -6.32
CA ALA A 716 8.94 -1.26 -7.16
C ALA A 716 10.00 -2.34 -7.40
N GLN A 717 10.45 -3.03 -6.34
CA GLN A 717 11.43 -4.13 -6.45
C GLN A 717 10.92 -5.28 -7.32
N GLN A 718 9.66 -5.69 -7.13
CA GLN A 718 9.04 -6.75 -7.94
C GLN A 718 8.90 -6.34 -9.42
N THR A 719 8.50 -5.09 -9.67
CA THR A 719 8.37 -4.55 -11.03
C THR A 719 9.73 -4.47 -11.72
N GLU A 720 10.77 -4.00 -11.02
CA GLU A 720 12.13 -3.93 -11.54
C GLU A 720 12.67 -5.33 -11.89
N LYS A 721 12.43 -6.32 -11.01
CA LYS A 721 12.79 -7.72 -11.27
C LYS A 721 12.12 -8.23 -12.55
N GLY A 722 10.81 -8.04 -12.70
CA GLY A 722 10.08 -8.46 -13.89
C GLY A 722 10.59 -7.80 -15.18
N ILE A 723 10.89 -6.49 -15.14
CA ILE A 723 11.49 -5.77 -16.27
C ILE A 723 12.84 -6.40 -16.66
N LYS A 724 13.72 -6.65 -15.68
CA LYS A 724 15.04 -7.25 -15.93
C LYS A 724 14.92 -8.65 -16.55
N GLU A 725 13.99 -9.47 -16.07
CA GLU A 725 13.76 -10.82 -16.59
C GLU A 725 13.26 -10.82 -18.04
N GLU A 726 12.34 -9.92 -18.41
CA GLU A 726 11.87 -9.77 -19.79
C GLU A 726 12.98 -9.31 -20.75
N PHE A 727 13.79 -8.33 -20.35
CA PHE A 727 14.94 -7.89 -21.16
C PHE A 727 16.00 -9.00 -21.30
N GLN A 728 16.21 -9.79 -20.26
CA GLN A 728 17.16 -10.90 -20.31
C GLN A 728 16.75 -11.97 -21.33
N LYS A 729 15.45 -12.26 -21.48
CA LYS A 729 14.94 -13.16 -22.54
C LYS A 729 15.30 -12.62 -23.93
N LEU A 730 15.16 -11.32 -24.16
CA LEU A 730 15.54 -10.68 -25.43
C LEU A 730 17.05 -10.74 -25.67
N TYR A 731 17.88 -10.43 -24.67
CA TYR A 731 19.34 -10.50 -24.81
C TYR A 731 19.84 -11.92 -25.07
N GLN A 732 19.24 -12.93 -24.44
CA GLN A 732 19.58 -14.32 -24.70
C GLN A 732 19.25 -14.72 -26.14
N PHE A 733 18.07 -14.35 -26.63
CA PHE A 733 17.67 -14.58 -28.01
C PHE A 733 18.62 -13.90 -29.02
N LEU A 734 18.93 -12.62 -28.82
CA LEU A 734 19.80 -11.86 -29.72
C LEU A 734 21.22 -12.45 -29.76
N ARG A 735 21.79 -12.79 -28.59
CA ARG A 735 23.11 -13.44 -28.51
C ARG A 735 23.11 -14.80 -29.18
N ALA A 736 22.03 -15.58 -29.06
CA ALA A 736 21.93 -16.88 -29.73
C ALA A 736 21.87 -16.74 -31.25
N GLU A 737 21.10 -15.79 -31.79
CA GLU A 737 21.01 -15.55 -33.23
C GLU A 737 22.30 -14.96 -33.80
N GLU A 738 22.98 -14.06 -33.07
CA GLU A 738 24.31 -13.57 -33.41
C GLU A 738 25.33 -14.71 -33.49
N THR A 739 25.40 -15.54 -32.45
CA THR A 739 26.31 -16.70 -32.39
C THR A 739 26.05 -17.65 -33.55
N ALA A 740 24.79 -18.02 -33.77
CA ALA A 740 24.40 -18.92 -34.86
C ALA A 740 24.77 -18.37 -36.24
N ARG A 741 24.67 -17.05 -36.45
CA ARG A 741 25.03 -16.40 -37.71
C ARG A 741 26.54 -16.40 -37.94
N ILE A 742 27.33 -16.08 -36.91
CA ILE A 742 28.79 -16.10 -36.96
C ILE A 742 29.29 -17.52 -37.25
N ASP A 743 28.72 -18.53 -36.60
CA ASP A 743 29.09 -19.92 -36.80
C ASP A 743 28.75 -20.42 -38.22
N ALA A 744 27.63 -19.97 -38.79
CA ALA A 744 27.28 -20.26 -40.18
C ALA A 744 28.32 -19.68 -41.17
N VAL A 745 28.78 -18.45 -40.95
CA VAL A 745 29.85 -17.83 -41.78
C VAL A 745 31.16 -18.59 -41.63
N ARG A 746 31.56 -18.92 -40.39
CA ARG A 746 32.79 -19.69 -40.11
C ARG A 746 32.76 -21.05 -40.80
N LYS A 747 31.63 -21.76 -40.73
CA LYS A 747 31.46 -23.08 -41.38
C LYS A 747 31.51 -22.99 -42.90
N GLU A 748 30.97 -21.93 -43.50
CA GLU A 748 31.09 -21.70 -44.94
C GLU A 748 32.54 -21.38 -45.34
N ALA A 749 33.23 -20.55 -44.55
CA ALA A 749 34.62 -20.19 -44.79
C ALA A 749 35.56 -21.41 -44.72
N THR A 750 35.37 -22.31 -43.74
CA THR A 750 36.16 -23.54 -43.62
C THR A 750 35.96 -24.45 -44.83
N LEU A 751 34.70 -24.73 -45.20
CA LEU A 751 34.37 -25.57 -46.35
C LEU A 751 34.96 -25.03 -47.66
N LYS A 752 34.83 -23.72 -47.92
CA LYS A 752 35.36 -23.08 -49.13
C LYS A 752 36.89 -23.03 -49.16
N SER A 753 37.53 -22.77 -48.00
CA SER A 753 38.99 -22.79 -47.89
C SER A 753 39.57 -24.18 -48.12
N GLU A 754 38.93 -25.22 -47.59
CA GLU A 754 39.38 -26.61 -47.75
C GLU A 754 39.24 -27.09 -49.20
N ALA A 755 38.15 -26.73 -49.89
CA ALA A 755 38.00 -26.95 -51.32
C ALA A 755 39.11 -26.27 -52.15
N MET A 756 39.49 -25.03 -51.79
CA MET A 756 40.57 -24.32 -52.48
C MET A 756 41.95 -24.95 -52.22
N LYS A 757 42.20 -25.45 -51.01
CA LYS A 757 43.43 -26.20 -50.70
C LYS A 757 43.56 -27.45 -51.57
N ILE A 758 42.48 -28.23 -51.69
CA ILE A 758 42.45 -29.42 -52.57
C ILE A 758 42.73 -29.02 -54.02
N ARG A 759 42.16 -27.90 -54.50
CA ARG A 759 42.40 -27.41 -55.86
C ARG A 759 43.85 -26.97 -56.07
N ILE A 760 44.47 -26.29 -55.09
CA ILE A 760 45.89 -25.92 -55.13
C ILE A 760 46.76 -27.17 -55.24
N VAL A 761 46.48 -28.22 -54.47
CA VAL A 761 47.21 -29.50 -54.55
C VAL A 761 47.07 -30.12 -55.95
N ASN A 762 45.86 -30.18 -56.51
CA ASN A 762 45.62 -30.72 -57.84
C ASN A 762 46.35 -29.89 -58.93
N LEU A 763 46.24 -28.56 -58.88
CA LEU A 763 46.96 -27.68 -59.82
C LEU A 763 48.48 -27.81 -59.68
N THR A 764 49.00 -27.96 -58.46
CA THR A 764 50.43 -28.18 -58.22
C THR A 764 50.89 -29.50 -58.85
N ALA A 765 50.09 -30.57 -58.74
CA ALA A 765 50.37 -31.85 -59.39
C ALA A 765 50.32 -31.74 -60.93
N GLU A 766 49.31 -31.05 -61.48
CA GLU A 766 49.20 -30.78 -62.93
C GLU A 766 50.40 -29.95 -63.45
N ILE A 767 50.80 -28.90 -62.72
CA ILE A 767 51.98 -28.06 -63.04
C ILE A 767 53.27 -28.88 -62.98
N SER A 768 53.46 -29.72 -61.97
CA SER A 768 54.63 -30.60 -61.87
C SER A 768 54.70 -31.57 -63.05
N SER A 769 53.57 -32.21 -63.39
CA SER A 769 53.49 -33.13 -64.55
C SER A 769 53.79 -32.42 -65.87
N LEU A 770 53.26 -31.20 -66.07
CA LEU A 770 53.59 -30.38 -67.23
C LEU A 770 55.06 -29.97 -67.25
N SER A 771 55.62 -29.57 -66.11
CA SER A 771 57.01 -29.16 -65.97
C SER A 771 57.97 -30.30 -66.29
N ASP A 772 57.65 -31.52 -65.86
CA ASP A 772 58.44 -32.72 -66.18
C ASP A 772 58.38 -33.03 -67.68
N LYS A 773 57.20 -32.95 -68.32
CA LYS A 773 57.07 -33.09 -69.77
C LYS A 773 57.87 -32.03 -70.54
N ILE A 774 57.81 -30.76 -70.12
CA ILE A 774 58.57 -29.67 -70.73
C ILE A 774 60.07 -29.96 -70.61
N LYS A 775 60.57 -30.34 -69.42
CA LYS A 775 61.98 -30.69 -69.22
C LYS A 775 62.42 -31.87 -70.10
N THR A 776 61.60 -32.91 -70.21
CA THR A 776 61.89 -34.05 -71.12
C THR A 776 61.99 -33.58 -72.56
N MET A 777 61.03 -32.78 -73.04
CA MET A 777 61.05 -32.23 -74.39
C MET A 777 62.24 -31.30 -74.65
N GLU A 778 62.56 -30.39 -73.72
CA GLU A 778 63.74 -29.53 -73.81
C GLU A 778 65.04 -30.32 -73.84
N GLY A 779 65.10 -31.46 -73.14
CA GLY A 779 66.22 -32.39 -73.19
C GLY A 779 66.34 -33.10 -74.54
N GLU A 780 65.21 -33.59 -75.09
CA GLU A 780 65.16 -34.22 -76.42
C GLU A 780 65.57 -33.25 -77.54
N ILE A 781 65.20 -31.97 -77.46
CA ILE A 781 65.60 -30.93 -78.41
C ILE A 781 67.10 -30.63 -78.37
N LYS A 782 67.75 -30.82 -77.21
CA LYS A 782 69.19 -30.55 -77.02
C LYS A 782 70.10 -31.75 -77.35
N ALA A 783 69.55 -32.90 -77.71
CA ALA A 783 70.33 -34.09 -78.06
C ALA A 783 71.01 -33.96 -79.44
N GLU A 784 72.07 -34.73 -79.69
CA GLU A 784 72.81 -34.73 -80.97
C GLU A 784 71.90 -35.05 -82.18
N ASP A 785 72.23 -34.50 -83.36
CA ASP A 785 71.35 -34.44 -84.55
C ASP A 785 70.79 -35.80 -85.03
N ASN A 786 71.54 -36.89 -84.82
CA ASN A 786 71.22 -38.21 -85.36
C ASN A 786 70.06 -38.94 -84.61
N PRO A 787 70.06 -39.03 -83.26
CA PRO A 787 68.92 -39.55 -82.50
C PRO A 787 67.68 -38.63 -82.46
N PHE A 788 67.86 -37.30 -82.56
CA PHE A 788 66.75 -36.34 -82.63
C PHE A 788 65.85 -36.64 -83.84
N MET A 789 66.45 -36.74 -85.04
CA MET A 789 65.73 -36.97 -86.30
C MET A 789 64.93 -38.27 -86.34
N LEU A 790 65.41 -39.34 -85.68
CA LEU A 790 64.70 -40.63 -85.59
C LEU A 790 63.46 -40.58 -84.68
N ASN A 791 63.46 -39.71 -83.65
CA ASN A 791 62.42 -39.67 -82.63
C ASN A 791 61.42 -38.50 -82.77
N VAL A 792 61.67 -37.51 -83.65
CA VAL A 792 60.83 -36.30 -83.84
C VAL A 792 59.33 -36.60 -83.90
N LYS A 793 58.92 -37.60 -84.69
CA LYS A 793 57.49 -37.92 -84.84
C LYS A 793 56.86 -38.35 -83.51
N SER A 794 57.56 -39.16 -82.74
CA SER A 794 57.11 -39.60 -81.41
C SER A 794 57.13 -38.48 -80.37
N SER A 795 58.09 -37.54 -80.46
CA SER A 795 58.16 -36.36 -79.59
C SER A 795 57.04 -35.35 -79.89
N ILE A 796 56.66 -35.18 -81.16
CA ILE A 796 55.49 -34.37 -81.56
C ILE A 796 54.20 -35.00 -81.03
N GLU A 797 54.02 -36.31 -81.12
CA GLU A 797 52.85 -37.00 -80.55
C GLU A 797 52.82 -36.86 -79.01
N ARG A 798 53.97 -36.99 -78.32
CA ARG A 798 54.07 -36.78 -76.86
C ARG A 798 53.84 -35.32 -76.43
N SER A 799 54.04 -34.35 -77.32
CA SER A 799 53.84 -32.92 -77.05
C SER A 799 52.37 -32.49 -76.93
N GLN A 800 51.44 -33.32 -77.43
CA GLN A 800 50.01 -33.01 -77.40
C GLN A 800 49.48 -33.04 -75.96
N CYS A 801 49.28 -31.87 -75.36
CA CYS A 801 48.69 -31.73 -74.03
C CYS A 801 47.18 -31.52 -74.11
N ASN A 802 46.42 -32.52 -73.64
CA ASN A 802 44.96 -32.48 -73.55
C ASN A 802 44.45 -32.05 -72.16
N LEU A 803 45.25 -31.29 -71.39
CA LEU A 803 44.80 -30.81 -70.08
C LEU A 803 43.74 -29.71 -70.26
N PRO A 804 42.63 -29.76 -69.51
CA PRO A 804 41.62 -28.72 -69.55
C PRO A 804 42.21 -27.39 -69.04
N LYS A 805 41.69 -26.27 -69.54
CA LYS A 805 42.10 -24.94 -69.05
C LYS A 805 41.77 -24.81 -67.55
N PRO A 806 42.67 -24.27 -66.72
CA PRO A 806 42.35 -24.01 -65.33
C PRO A 806 41.22 -22.97 -65.21
N GLU A 807 40.07 -23.39 -64.67
CA GLU A 807 38.95 -22.50 -64.38
C GLU A 807 38.80 -22.28 -62.87
N THR A 808 38.40 -21.06 -62.50
CA THR A 808 38.04 -20.73 -61.12
C THR A 808 36.63 -21.23 -60.84
N PRO A 809 36.40 -22.03 -59.78
CA PRO A 809 35.08 -22.52 -59.46
C PRO A 809 34.14 -21.35 -59.09
N SER A 810 32.93 -21.35 -59.66
CA SER A 810 31.89 -20.38 -59.30
C SER A 810 31.52 -20.52 -57.82
N GLY A 811 31.33 -19.40 -57.12
CA GLY A 811 30.97 -19.39 -55.69
C GLY A 811 32.12 -19.70 -54.72
N ALA A 812 33.37 -19.58 -55.14
CA ALA A 812 34.56 -19.87 -54.30
C ALA A 812 34.70 -18.97 -53.06
N LEU A 813 34.17 -17.75 -53.11
CA LEU A 813 34.20 -16.79 -52.00
C LEU A 813 32.93 -16.90 -51.15
N ILE A 814 32.99 -16.43 -49.90
CA ILE A 814 31.84 -16.41 -48.98
C ILE A 814 30.69 -15.60 -49.59
N ASP A 815 29.46 -16.10 -49.48
CA ASP A 815 28.26 -15.38 -49.90
C ASP A 815 27.84 -14.38 -48.81
N GLU A 816 28.45 -13.20 -48.79
CA GLU A 816 28.15 -12.15 -47.82
C GLU A 816 26.67 -11.72 -47.85
N ALA A 817 26.06 -11.70 -49.04
CA ALA A 817 24.67 -11.31 -49.22
C ALA A 817 23.71 -12.31 -48.55
N LYS A 818 23.99 -13.61 -48.60
CA LYS A 818 23.25 -14.65 -47.87
C LYS A 818 23.32 -14.46 -46.34
N HIS A 819 24.44 -13.97 -45.81
CA HIS A 819 24.63 -13.83 -44.36
C HIS A 819 24.14 -12.49 -43.81
N LEU A 820 24.42 -11.39 -44.50
CA LEU A 820 24.11 -10.01 -44.07
C LEU A 820 22.81 -9.46 -44.69
N GLY A 821 22.39 -9.98 -45.85
CA GLY A 821 21.20 -9.52 -46.55
C GLY A 821 19.95 -9.66 -45.69
N ASN A 822 19.26 -8.54 -45.46
CA ASN A 822 18.07 -8.47 -44.59
C ASN A 822 18.28 -9.10 -43.20
N LEU A 823 19.50 -9.07 -42.66
CA LEU A 823 19.81 -9.68 -41.36
C LEU A 823 18.90 -9.12 -40.26
N MET A 824 18.87 -7.80 -40.09
CA MET A 824 18.05 -7.14 -39.07
C MET A 824 16.56 -7.49 -39.20
N PHE A 825 16.03 -7.51 -40.42
CA PHE A 825 14.65 -7.91 -40.68
C PHE A 825 14.40 -9.38 -40.36
N THR A 826 15.34 -10.27 -40.67
CA THR A 826 15.24 -11.70 -40.38
C THR A 826 15.26 -11.97 -38.88
N VAL A 827 16.16 -11.31 -38.15
CA VAL A 827 16.23 -11.40 -36.69
C VAL A 827 14.94 -10.86 -36.08
N TRP A 828 14.48 -9.67 -36.49
CA TRP A 828 13.21 -9.10 -36.04
C TRP A 828 12.01 -10.00 -36.34
N ARG A 829 11.95 -10.61 -37.52
CA ARG A 829 10.90 -11.55 -37.90
C ARG A 829 10.88 -12.79 -37.00
N LYS A 830 12.05 -13.35 -36.65
CA LYS A 830 12.15 -14.44 -35.67
C LYS A 830 11.81 -13.98 -34.26
N MET A 831 12.15 -12.75 -33.90
CA MET A 831 11.84 -12.13 -32.61
C MET A 831 10.33 -12.05 -32.38
N LYS A 832 9.54 -11.92 -33.45
CA LYS A 832 8.07 -11.99 -33.42
C LYS A 832 7.56 -13.29 -32.80
N ASP A 833 8.26 -14.41 -32.97
CA ASP A 833 7.80 -15.72 -32.47
C ASP A 833 8.03 -15.89 -30.96
N ILE A 834 8.89 -15.05 -30.36
CA ILE A 834 9.14 -15.03 -28.90
C ILE A 834 8.39 -13.90 -28.18
N ILE A 835 8.01 -12.83 -28.89
CA ILE A 835 7.30 -11.68 -28.31
C ILE A 835 5.79 -11.91 -28.44
N GLN A 836 5.10 -11.89 -27.30
CA GLN A 836 3.64 -11.88 -27.25
C GLN A 836 3.13 -10.45 -27.07
N TYR A 837 2.31 -9.97 -28.00
CA TYR A 837 1.59 -8.71 -27.84
C TYR A 837 0.18 -8.99 -27.35
N THR A 838 -0.17 -8.43 -26.20
CA THR A 838 -1.53 -8.44 -25.65
C THR A 838 -2.12 -7.03 -25.77
N PRO A 839 -3.30 -6.88 -26.39
CA PRO A 839 -3.92 -5.56 -26.62
C PRO A 839 -4.44 -4.92 -25.33
N VAL A 840 -4.55 -5.69 -24.24
CA VAL A 840 -5.00 -5.23 -22.92
C VAL A 840 -4.14 -5.87 -21.84
N THR A 841 -3.71 -5.05 -20.89
CA THR A 841 -3.04 -5.46 -19.65
C THR A 841 -3.86 -4.99 -18.45
N PHE A 842 -3.85 -5.77 -17.39
CA PHE A 842 -4.55 -5.48 -16.13
C PHE A 842 -3.80 -4.45 -15.30
N ASN A 843 -4.54 -3.60 -14.58
CA ASN A 843 -3.97 -2.63 -13.65
C ASN A 843 -3.98 -3.20 -12.21
N PRO A 844 -2.80 -3.54 -11.63
CA PRO A 844 -2.70 -4.09 -10.28
C PRO A 844 -3.30 -3.20 -9.19
N ASN A 845 -3.25 -1.88 -9.37
CA ASN A 845 -3.75 -0.93 -8.38
C ASN A 845 -5.28 -0.90 -8.30
N THR A 846 -5.95 -1.37 -9.36
CA THR A 846 -7.41 -1.52 -9.41
C THR A 846 -7.88 -2.89 -8.97
N SER A 847 -6.98 -3.88 -8.89
CA SER A 847 -7.34 -5.27 -8.56
C SER A 847 -7.86 -5.40 -7.14
N GLY A 848 -9.02 -6.03 -6.98
CA GLY A 848 -9.58 -6.41 -5.68
C GLY A 848 -8.68 -7.39 -4.92
N ASN A 849 -8.90 -7.51 -3.61
CA ASN A 849 -8.04 -8.32 -2.72
C ASN A 849 -8.19 -9.84 -2.92
N GLY A 850 -9.23 -10.27 -3.64
CA GLY A 850 -9.51 -11.68 -3.95
C GLY A 850 -8.84 -12.18 -5.24
N LEU A 851 -8.21 -11.30 -6.02
CA LEU A 851 -7.53 -11.64 -7.26
C LEU A 851 -6.01 -11.49 -7.14
N THR A 852 -5.29 -12.49 -7.66
CA THR A 852 -3.86 -12.39 -7.97
C THR A 852 -3.68 -12.21 -9.47
N LEU A 853 -2.80 -11.30 -9.88
CA LEU A 853 -2.46 -11.09 -11.28
C LEU A 853 -1.18 -11.85 -11.65
N SER A 854 -1.09 -12.33 -12.89
CA SER A 854 0.14 -12.93 -13.43
C SER A 854 1.26 -11.89 -13.59
N GLU A 855 2.51 -12.34 -13.66
CA GLU A 855 3.70 -11.48 -13.81
C GLU A 855 3.62 -10.54 -15.02
N ASN A 856 3.05 -11.02 -16.13
CA ASN A 856 2.85 -10.22 -17.34
C ASN A 856 1.54 -9.41 -17.35
N LEU A 857 0.77 -9.39 -16.26
CA LEU A 857 -0.47 -8.64 -16.09
C LEU A 857 -1.55 -8.96 -17.13
N THR A 858 -1.63 -10.20 -17.60
CA THR A 858 -2.63 -10.64 -18.61
C THR A 858 -3.62 -11.67 -18.08
N ARG A 859 -3.39 -12.20 -16.87
CA ARG A 859 -4.24 -13.20 -16.23
C ARG A 859 -4.58 -12.81 -14.80
N SER A 860 -5.82 -13.02 -14.41
CA SER A 860 -6.33 -12.93 -13.05
C SER A 860 -6.65 -14.34 -12.55
N THR A 861 -6.40 -14.60 -11.27
CA THR A 861 -6.70 -15.87 -10.62
C THR A 861 -7.27 -15.60 -9.24
N SER A 862 -8.40 -16.24 -8.92
CA SER A 862 -9.02 -16.14 -7.61
C SER A 862 -8.19 -16.86 -6.54
N ARG A 863 -8.13 -16.30 -5.34
CA ARG A 863 -7.36 -16.84 -4.21
C ARG A 863 -8.29 -17.17 -3.04
N MET A 864 -8.06 -18.33 -2.39
CA MET A 864 -8.81 -18.71 -1.18
C MET A 864 -8.55 -17.81 0.04
N LYS A 865 -7.43 -17.07 0.06
CA LYS A 865 -7.07 -16.12 1.14
C LYS A 865 -6.75 -14.76 0.54
N ALA A 866 -7.52 -13.74 0.90
CA ALA A 866 -7.33 -12.36 0.47
C ALA A 866 -5.89 -11.88 0.76
N GLN A 867 -5.29 -11.17 -0.19
CA GLN A 867 -3.97 -10.59 -0.01
C GLN A 867 -4.04 -9.41 0.96
N LYS A 868 -3.10 -9.31 1.91
CA LYS A 868 -2.97 -8.15 2.79
C LYS A 868 -2.35 -6.98 2.02
N LEU A 869 -3.14 -6.35 1.15
CA LEU A 869 -2.74 -5.15 0.44
C LEU A 869 -3.07 -3.90 1.26
N PRO A 870 -2.29 -2.82 1.14
CA PRO A 870 -2.66 -1.55 1.74
C PRO A 870 -3.95 -1.02 1.10
N ASP A 871 -4.68 -0.24 1.89
CA ASP A 871 -5.90 0.44 1.47
C ASP A 871 -5.58 1.47 0.38
N ASN A 872 -6.04 1.20 -0.85
CA ASN A 872 -5.74 2.01 -2.03
C ASN A 872 -7.06 2.52 -2.62
N PRO A 873 -7.30 3.84 -2.73
CA PRO A 873 -8.55 4.39 -3.26
C PRO A 873 -8.91 3.96 -4.68
N GLU A 874 -7.94 3.52 -5.50
CA GLU A 874 -8.20 3.02 -6.85
C GLU A 874 -8.73 1.58 -6.89
N ARG A 875 -8.68 0.86 -5.77
CA ARG A 875 -9.01 -0.56 -5.66
C ARG A 875 -10.50 -0.80 -5.90
N LYS A 876 -10.80 -1.79 -6.73
CA LYS A 876 -12.17 -2.22 -7.05
C LYS A 876 -12.62 -3.34 -6.14
N SER A 877 -13.87 -3.78 -6.32
CA SER A 877 -14.45 -4.93 -5.62
C SER A 877 -13.53 -6.15 -5.68
N ASP A 878 -13.63 -7.03 -4.68
CA ASP A 878 -12.66 -8.11 -4.42
C ASP A 878 -12.38 -9.04 -5.61
N SER A 879 -13.30 -9.14 -6.58
CA SER A 879 -13.18 -9.98 -7.77
C SER A 879 -13.09 -9.21 -9.09
N THR A 880 -12.75 -7.92 -9.06
CA THR A 880 -12.75 -7.06 -10.26
C THR A 880 -11.35 -6.51 -10.53
N VAL A 881 -11.02 -6.39 -11.82
CA VAL A 881 -9.82 -5.71 -12.28
C VAL A 881 -10.13 -4.94 -13.57
N ILE A 882 -9.50 -3.77 -13.71
CA ILE A 882 -9.67 -2.89 -14.87
C ILE A 882 -8.38 -2.91 -15.70
N GLY A 883 -8.52 -2.73 -17.01
CA GLY A 883 -7.38 -2.53 -17.90
C GLY A 883 -6.58 -1.27 -17.55
N TYR A 884 -5.28 -1.31 -17.80
CA TYR A 884 -4.40 -0.17 -17.58
C TYR A 884 -4.68 0.96 -18.58
N GLU A 885 -4.85 0.63 -19.86
CA GLU A 885 -5.07 1.61 -20.93
C GLU A 885 -6.56 1.99 -21.07
N SER A 886 -6.80 3.28 -21.34
CA SER A 886 -8.13 3.80 -21.66
C SER A 886 -8.29 4.03 -23.15
N PHE A 887 -9.50 3.78 -23.66
CA PHE A 887 -9.90 4.10 -25.03
C PHE A 887 -10.77 5.36 -25.06
N SER A 888 -10.40 6.29 -25.96
CA SER A 888 -11.12 7.56 -26.17
C SER A 888 -11.45 7.85 -27.65
N SER A 889 -11.06 6.96 -28.56
CA SER A 889 -11.37 7.02 -30.00
C SER A 889 -11.00 5.71 -30.70
N GLY A 890 -11.55 5.46 -31.89
CA GLY A 890 -11.16 4.36 -32.77
C GLY A 890 -11.80 3.00 -32.45
N LYS A 891 -11.28 1.96 -33.11
CA LYS A 891 -11.74 0.57 -32.97
C LYS A 891 -10.71 -0.29 -32.26
N HIS A 892 -11.13 -1.01 -31.23
CA HIS A 892 -10.30 -1.84 -30.36
C HIS A 892 -10.90 -3.24 -30.23
N SER A 893 -10.06 -4.27 -30.15
CA SER A 893 -10.51 -5.66 -30.04
C SER A 893 -9.54 -6.46 -29.18
N TRP A 894 -10.06 -7.28 -28.29
CA TRP A 894 -9.27 -8.21 -27.49
C TRP A 894 -10.04 -9.51 -27.25
N ASP A 895 -9.28 -10.60 -27.09
CA ASP A 895 -9.81 -11.93 -26.85
C ASP A 895 -9.53 -12.32 -25.41
N VAL A 896 -10.53 -12.88 -24.74
CA VAL A 896 -10.47 -13.24 -23.32
C VAL A 896 -10.84 -14.71 -23.18
N GLU A 897 -9.95 -15.48 -22.57
CA GLU A 897 -10.27 -16.79 -22.05
C GLU A 897 -10.90 -16.62 -20.67
N VAL A 898 -12.10 -17.18 -20.50
CA VAL A 898 -12.97 -16.97 -19.32
C VAL A 898 -13.22 -18.31 -18.62
N ASP A 899 -13.46 -18.24 -17.31
CA ASP A 899 -13.75 -19.40 -16.48
C ASP A 899 -15.15 -20.00 -16.76
N ARG A 900 -15.45 -21.19 -16.25
CA ARG A 900 -16.67 -21.94 -16.55
C ARG A 900 -17.89 -21.44 -15.77
N GLU A 901 -17.68 -20.96 -14.54
CA GLU A 901 -18.76 -20.79 -13.56
C GLU A 901 -19.16 -19.33 -13.34
N TYR A 902 -18.19 -18.42 -13.36
CA TYR A 902 -18.39 -17.00 -13.04
C TYR A 902 -17.37 -16.11 -13.76
N TRP A 903 -17.84 -15.21 -14.62
CA TRP A 903 -16.99 -14.18 -15.24
C TRP A 903 -17.80 -13.00 -15.78
N ALA A 904 -17.15 -11.85 -15.92
CA ALA A 904 -17.68 -10.74 -16.73
C ALA A 904 -16.60 -10.02 -17.53
N VAL A 905 -16.97 -9.61 -18.75
CA VAL A 905 -16.08 -8.86 -19.65
C VAL A 905 -16.80 -7.69 -20.28
N GLY A 906 -16.11 -6.56 -20.43
CA GLY A 906 -16.70 -5.36 -21.02
C GLY A 906 -15.79 -4.15 -20.98
N VAL A 907 -16.39 -2.97 -20.87
CA VAL A 907 -15.70 -1.70 -20.64
C VAL A 907 -16.37 -0.91 -19.52
N THR A 908 -15.62 -0.07 -18.83
CA THR A 908 -16.11 0.76 -17.71
C THR A 908 -15.55 2.18 -17.78
N ALA A 909 -16.26 3.16 -17.21
CA ALA A 909 -15.79 4.53 -17.08
C ALA A 909 -15.44 4.88 -15.62
N ARG A 910 -14.38 5.67 -15.43
CA ARG A 910 -13.94 6.13 -14.10
C ARG A 910 -14.65 7.43 -13.73
N ASN A 911 -15.55 7.42 -12.76
CA ASN A 911 -16.22 8.62 -12.26
C ASN A 911 -15.66 9.03 -10.89
N LYS A 912 -15.41 10.33 -10.66
CA LYS A 912 -14.81 10.85 -9.42
C LYS A 912 -15.82 11.16 -8.31
N HIS A 913 -17.13 11.19 -8.61
CA HIS A 913 -18.14 11.79 -7.73
C HIS A 913 -19.46 11.00 -7.58
N GLN A 914 -19.51 9.73 -8.00
CA GLN A 914 -20.71 8.87 -7.86
C GLN A 914 -20.27 7.43 -7.56
N ASN A 915 -20.80 6.84 -6.49
CA ASN A 915 -20.59 5.42 -6.11
C ASN A 915 -21.17 4.40 -7.10
N SER A 916 -21.67 4.81 -8.26
CA SER A 916 -22.16 3.92 -9.31
C SER A 916 -21.20 3.86 -10.50
N GLU A 917 -20.52 2.73 -10.66
CA GLU A 917 -19.68 2.47 -11.83
C GLU A 917 -20.54 2.25 -13.07
N LYS A 918 -20.24 2.96 -14.16
CA LYS A 918 -20.88 2.70 -15.45
C LYS A 918 -20.13 1.59 -16.15
N VAL A 919 -20.67 0.38 -16.08
CA VAL A 919 -20.12 -0.79 -16.76
C VAL A 919 -20.99 -1.13 -17.98
N TRP A 920 -20.35 -1.36 -19.11
CA TRP A 920 -20.95 -1.87 -20.34
C TRP A 920 -20.30 -3.21 -20.68
N GLY A 921 -20.99 -4.31 -20.41
CA GLY A 921 -20.40 -5.63 -20.50
C GLY A 921 -21.41 -6.75 -20.52
N ILE A 922 -20.91 -7.97 -20.71
CA ILE A 922 -21.67 -9.20 -20.50
C ILE A 922 -21.05 -9.98 -19.33
N SER A 923 -21.90 -10.65 -18.56
CA SER A 923 -21.49 -11.50 -17.44
C SER A 923 -22.24 -12.82 -17.46
N LEU A 924 -21.58 -13.91 -17.10
CA LEU A 924 -22.18 -15.24 -16.98
C LEU A 924 -22.17 -15.66 -15.51
N TYR A 925 -23.35 -16.04 -14.99
CA TYR A 925 -23.54 -16.59 -13.65
C TYR A 925 -24.21 -17.96 -13.79
N GLY A 926 -23.61 -19.03 -13.26
CA GLY A 926 -24.26 -20.35 -13.24
C GLY A 926 -24.31 -21.11 -14.57
N GLY A 927 -23.58 -20.65 -15.60
CA GLY A 927 -23.25 -21.46 -16.78
C GLY A 927 -24.28 -21.54 -17.92
N GLN A 928 -25.49 -20.96 -17.79
CA GLN A 928 -26.56 -21.07 -18.82
C GLN A 928 -27.12 -19.73 -19.33
N GLU A 929 -26.91 -18.62 -18.61
CA GLU A 929 -27.49 -17.32 -18.93
C GLU A 929 -26.44 -16.22 -18.83
N PHE A 930 -26.44 -15.28 -19.78
CA PHE A 930 -25.60 -14.08 -19.68
C PHE A 930 -26.45 -12.82 -19.48
N HIS A 931 -25.93 -11.91 -18.67
CA HIS A 931 -26.57 -10.65 -18.30
C HIS A 931 -25.86 -9.50 -19.01
N ASP A 932 -26.65 -8.58 -19.56
CA ASP A 932 -26.14 -7.28 -20.03
C ASP A 932 -25.99 -6.34 -18.82
N LEU A 933 -24.75 -6.03 -18.44
CA LEU A 933 -24.44 -5.19 -17.27
C LEU A 933 -24.91 -3.74 -17.43
N HIS A 934 -25.16 -3.27 -18.66
CA HIS A 934 -25.66 -1.92 -18.91
C HIS A 934 -27.19 -1.85 -18.84
N SER A 935 -27.88 -2.75 -19.56
CA SER A 935 -29.35 -2.74 -19.65
C SER A 935 -30.04 -3.55 -18.55
N LYS A 936 -29.27 -4.32 -17.76
CA LYS A 936 -29.73 -5.30 -16.75
C LYS A 936 -30.70 -6.34 -17.31
N LYS A 937 -30.65 -6.59 -18.64
CA LYS A 937 -31.48 -7.60 -19.30
C LYS A 937 -30.80 -8.96 -19.25
N ILE A 938 -31.60 -9.99 -18.99
CA ILE A 938 -31.18 -11.40 -19.01
C ILE A 938 -31.44 -11.95 -20.40
N HIS A 939 -30.44 -12.63 -20.96
CA HIS A 939 -30.53 -13.29 -22.24
C HIS A 939 -30.27 -14.79 -22.08
N PHE A 940 -31.28 -15.60 -22.44
CA PHE A 940 -31.19 -17.06 -22.43
C PHE A 940 -30.53 -17.55 -23.72
N LEU A 941 -29.45 -18.33 -23.59
CA LEU A 941 -28.77 -18.94 -24.73
C LEU A 941 -29.39 -20.30 -25.04
N SER A 942 -30.16 -20.41 -26.12
CA SER A 942 -30.87 -21.65 -26.46
C SER A 942 -29.98 -22.77 -27.02
N GLU A 943 -28.72 -22.52 -27.39
CA GLU A 943 -27.86 -23.56 -28.02
C GLU A 943 -26.38 -23.14 -28.17
N ILE A 944 -25.67 -22.84 -27.08
CA ILE A 944 -24.20 -22.65 -27.15
C ILE A 944 -23.49 -23.63 -26.22
N SER A 945 -22.77 -24.57 -26.84
CA SER A 945 -21.74 -25.36 -26.20
C SER A 945 -20.65 -24.46 -25.60
N TYR A 946 -20.52 -24.51 -24.28
CA TYR A 946 -19.29 -24.27 -23.52
C TYR A 946 -18.39 -23.10 -24.01
N THR A 947 -18.75 -21.85 -23.70
CA THR A 947 -17.96 -20.67 -24.10
C THR A 947 -16.71 -20.52 -23.21
N LYS A 948 -15.53 -20.86 -23.74
CA LYS A 948 -14.24 -20.62 -23.05
C LYS A 948 -13.49 -19.39 -23.55
N LYS A 949 -13.86 -18.82 -24.70
CA LYS A 949 -13.14 -17.71 -25.35
C LYS A 949 -14.10 -16.69 -25.94
N ILE A 950 -13.95 -15.44 -25.53
CA ILE A 950 -14.84 -14.34 -25.91
C ILE A 950 -14.02 -13.22 -26.53
N ARG A 951 -14.47 -12.72 -27.68
CA ARG A 951 -13.92 -11.53 -28.31
C ARG A 951 -14.77 -10.32 -27.96
N VAL A 952 -14.15 -9.31 -27.38
CA VAL A 952 -14.73 -7.99 -27.15
C VAL A 952 -14.26 -7.05 -28.25
N GLN A 953 -15.19 -6.36 -28.92
CA GLN A 953 -14.92 -5.41 -29.99
C GLN A 953 -15.59 -4.06 -29.70
N LEU A 954 -14.78 -3.05 -29.38
CA LEU A 954 -15.22 -1.68 -29.15
C LEU A 954 -15.01 -0.83 -30.39
N ASP A 955 -16.07 -0.23 -30.92
CA ASP A 955 -16.04 0.88 -31.86
C ASP A 955 -16.45 2.14 -31.11
N TYR A 956 -15.46 2.86 -30.59
CA TYR A 956 -15.70 4.02 -29.73
C TYR A 956 -16.42 5.14 -30.50
N ASP A 957 -15.97 5.40 -31.72
CA ASP A 957 -16.44 6.52 -32.55
C ASP A 957 -17.91 6.36 -32.95
N HIS A 958 -18.36 5.11 -33.17
CA HIS A 958 -19.76 4.81 -33.49
C HIS A 958 -20.58 4.41 -32.26
N GLY A 959 -19.95 4.30 -31.08
CA GLY A 959 -20.62 3.93 -29.85
C GLY A 959 -21.15 2.49 -29.86
N ILE A 960 -20.38 1.54 -30.36
CA ILE A 960 -20.81 0.15 -30.50
C ILE A 960 -19.83 -0.77 -29.76
N LEU A 961 -20.35 -1.68 -28.94
CA LEU A 961 -19.59 -2.71 -28.25
C LEU A 961 -20.17 -4.09 -28.59
N HIS A 962 -19.40 -4.89 -29.32
CA HIS A 962 -19.78 -6.22 -29.77
C HIS A 962 -19.07 -7.31 -28.96
N PHE A 963 -19.79 -8.40 -28.71
CA PHE A 963 -19.28 -9.61 -28.07
C PHE A 963 -19.46 -10.80 -29.00
N PHE A 964 -18.42 -11.62 -29.17
CA PHE A 964 -18.47 -12.83 -29.97
C PHE A 964 -17.91 -14.02 -29.20
N ASN A 965 -18.51 -15.19 -29.38
CA ASN A 965 -17.95 -16.46 -28.93
C ASN A 965 -16.99 -16.99 -30.01
N LEU A 966 -15.84 -17.52 -29.59
CA LEU A 966 -14.79 -18.06 -30.44
C LEU A 966 -14.64 -19.58 -30.30
N HIS A 967 -15.75 -20.31 -30.22
CA HIS A 967 -15.74 -21.78 -30.11
C HIS A 967 -15.37 -22.44 -31.45
N ASN A 968 -14.47 -23.45 -31.43
CA ASN A 968 -14.02 -24.22 -32.60
C ASN A 968 -13.62 -23.37 -33.83
N SER A 969 -13.07 -22.16 -33.62
CA SER A 969 -12.67 -21.22 -34.68
C SER A 969 -13.83 -20.60 -35.48
N MET A 970 -15.10 -20.83 -35.12
CA MET A 970 -16.23 -20.08 -35.65
C MET A 970 -16.51 -18.85 -34.77
N LYS A 971 -16.61 -17.68 -35.41
CA LYS A 971 -16.99 -16.42 -34.75
C LYS A 971 -18.50 -16.29 -34.74
N THR A 972 -19.15 -16.58 -33.61
CA THR A 972 -20.61 -16.41 -33.45
C THR A 972 -20.92 -15.15 -32.64
N PRO A 973 -21.84 -14.27 -33.10
CA PRO A 973 -22.22 -13.08 -32.34
C PRO A 973 -23.00 -13.48 -31.08
N LEU A 974 -22.59 -12.94 -29.93
CA LEU A 974 -23.27 -13.14 -28.64
C LEU A 974 -24.21 -11.96 -28.32
N HIS A 975 -23.66 -10.75 -28.27
CA HIS A 975 -24.41 -9.56 -27.86
C HIS A 975 -23.82 -8.28 -28.48
N THR A 976 -24.65 -7.23 -28.55
CA THR A 976 -24.22 -5.91 -29.01
C THR A 976 -24.85 -4.82 -28.15
N ILE A 977 -24.00 -4.00 -27.53
CA ILE A 977 -24.40 -2.81 -26.78
C ILE A 977 -24.15 -1.58 -27.65
N ARG A 978 -25.16 -0.70 -27.77
CA ARG A 978 -25.03 0.58 -28.48
C ARG A 978 -25.15 1.72 -27.47
N TYR A 979 -24.08 2.50 -27.31
CA TYR A 979 -24.01 3.59 -26.35
C TYR A 979 -23.04 4.69 -26.82
N THR A 980 -23.45 5.95 -26.70
CA THR A 980 -22.57 7.09 -27.01
C THR A 980 -21.66 7.41 -25.84
N PHE A 981 -20.43 6.91 -25.87
CA PHE A 981 -19.42 7.18 -24.85
C PHE A 981 -19.01 8.66 -24.88
N LYS A 982 -18.99 9.32 -23.70
CA LYS A 982 -18.56 10.72 -23.55
C LYS A 982 -17.24 10.86 -22.80
N GLU A 983 -16.80 9.75 -22.21
CA GLU A 983 -15.67 9.65 -21.29
C GLU A 983 -14.73 8.53 -21.78
N PRO A 984 -13.44 8.56 -21.43
CA PRO A 984 -12.55 7.45 -21.70
C PRO A 984 -13.04 6.19 -21.00
N VAL A 985 -13.08 5.07 -21.73
CA VAL A 985 -13.49 3.77 -21.20
C VAL A 985 -12.31 2.83 -21.08
N PHE A 986 -12.31 2.01 -20.05
CA PHE A 986 -11.26 1.03 -19.77
C PHE A 986 -11.83 -0.38 -19.94
N PRO A 987 -11.04 -1.36 -20.41
CA PRO A 987 -11.41 -2.76 -20.34
C PRO A 987 -11.82 -3.17 -18.92
N TYR A 988 -12.90 -3.94 -18.80
CA TYR A 988 -13.46 -4.39 -17.53
C TYR A 988 -13.46 -5.93 -17.47
N PHE A 989 -13.03 -6.47 -16.33
CA PHE A 989 -12.93 -7.90 -16.07
C PHE A 989 -13.38 -8.22 -14.64
N MET A 990 -14.06 -9.35 -14.44
CA MET A 990 -14.52 -9.78 -13.11
C MET A 990 -14.54 -11.31 -12.99
N GLY A 991 -13.52 -11.87 -12.36
CA GLY A 991 -13.35 -13.32 -12.22
C GLY A 991 -11.92 -13.77 -12.50
N CYS A 992 -11.79 -15.01 -12.98
CA CYS A 992 -10.53 -15.60 -13.43
C CYS A 992 -10.43 -15.51 -14.97
N GLU A 993 -9.95 -14.38 -15.47
CA GLU A 993 -9.80 -14.14 -16.90
C GLU A 993 -8.34 -14.20 -17.34
N LYS A 994 -8.16 -14.54 -18.61
CA LYS A 994 -6.87 -14.42 -19.28
C LYS A 994 -7.06 -13.73 -20.62
N VAL A 995 -6.45 -12.55 -20.77
CA VAL A 995 -6.36 -11.87 -22.07
C VAL A 995 -5.41 -12.67 -22.97
N LEU A 996 -5.89 -13.03 -24.15
CA LEU A 996 -5.11 -13.80 -25.12
C LEU A 996 -4.24 -12.87 -25.99
N PRO A 997 -3.02 -13.30 -26.35
CA PRO A 997 -2.17 -12.56 -27.28
C PRO A 997 -2.85 -12.37 -28.63
N ALA A 998 -2.67 -11.20 -29.23
CA ALA A 998 -3.15 -10.94 -30.59
C ALA A 998 -2.17 -11.50 -31.62
N GLU A 999 -2.70 -12.05 -32.72
CA GLU A 999 -1.89 -12.45 -33.86
C GLU A 999 -1.33 -11.21 -34.58
N LEU A 1000 -0.03 -11.00 -34.46
CA LEU A 1000 0.65 -9.95 -35.20
C LEU A 1000 0.78 -10.39 -36.67
N SER A 1001 0.30 -9.58 -37.61
CA SER A 1001 0.56 -9.78 -39.04
C SER A 1001 1.42 -8.64 -39.58
N VAL A 1002 2.52 -9.00 -40.25
CA VAL A 1002 3.44 -8.02 -40.87
C VAL A 1002 3.20 -8.06 -42.37
N LYS A 1003 2.70 -6.98 -42.94
CA LYS A 1003 2.53 -6.84 -44.40
C LYS A 1003 3.65 -5.99 -44.96
N ILE A 1004 4.52 -6.57 -45.77
CA ILE A 1004 5.47 -5.81 -46.59
C ILE A 1004 4.67 -5.28 -47.78
N ARG A 1005 4.43 -3.96 -47.81
CA ARG A 1005 3.87 -3.33 -49.00
C ARG A 1005 5.00 -3.21 -50.02
N GLN A 1006 4.86 -3.90 -51.15
CA GLN A 1006 5.76 -3.65 -52.27
C GLN A 1006 5.52 -2.21 -52.75
N PRO A 1007 6.58 -1.41 -52.96
CA PRO A 1007 6.43 -0.14 -53.65
C PRO A 1007 5.83 -0.42 -55.03
N LYS A 1008 4.76 0.32 -55.38
CA LYS A 1008 4.13 0.25 -56.70
C LYS A 1008 5.03 0.87 -57.75
#